data_AF-A0AAV5GE57-F1
#
_entry.id   AF-A0AAV5GE57-F1
#
_cell.length_a   1.000
_cell.length_b   1.000
_cell.length_c   1.000
_cell.angle_alpha   90.00
_cell.angle_beta   90.00
_cell.angle_gamma   90.00
#
_symmetry.space_group_name_H-M   'P 1'
#
loop_
_entity.id
_entity.type
_entity.pdbx_description
1 polymer ?
#
loop_
_entity_poly.entity_id
_entity_poly.type
_entity_poly.pdbx_seq_one_letter_code
_entity_poly.pdbx_strand_id
1 'polypeptide(L)'
;MDIDDIFKRPPLPKAGAGQKRKLEAPTLDPESYKSARLDAPNGAEAPSAGAAAKGKGRAVSIQDGSDDEDDGAAGARGEFAPGQDADYFAEEDEDGRFFGGGLSSMQKQVLNIMDRDDGEQQLLGEDLTPQSVRKQLLALEKAVNKNRDLRTRFPTDPEKFVDSEFDLLEAIRGLFLLSTAAAMTYPLLLENSTPNTLADLLSHENLDVPIAVVEVLEEWLDPEDLEDEDEDGDEDAAEKKRAAMKALLDGLVEAGVTDLVVAQLTRLNEEDESERNGVFHTLGLIENLVSLTPQLAAPFLSSKNSFLQFLVDRLAEDKKPVEYEQNRFYAAEMLALVLSLPPEVVDGVNEARYRVGKDGWMDQLLKVLSVYRKRDPVSGDETEYMENVFDALCSALSSPSPAPTVPDAPIVHPVKTAFLDSEGIELLVLMLKAKNLSRSRAIKALDHALQGREGAQLCERFVEALGLKTLFSVFMGRGEGDKKKKKAATALTHEDTEHLLSILSSLFTSLPSDTPLRTRLLAKFVEGDYEKVDRLCEIREELESRIAKGVDPALAQEMDEDELYLEKLANGLFALQLADYVAAWVCMEDDGARDHMKMLLSRRGKSLRDIVAVLDEYRANIGVDEDLPEDAPPTEGEERRAILEQLGQYLDSVA
;
A
#
# COMPACT_ATOMS: atom_id res chain seq x y z
N MET A 1 -20.62 -9.57 32.10
CA MET A 1 -20.22 -8.64 31.04
C MET A 1 -18.73 -8.54 31.17
N ASP A 2 -18.07 -9.36 30.36
CA ASP A 2 -16.63 -9.59 30.39
C ASP A 2 -15.93 -8.51 29.57
N ILE A 3 -14.77 -8.04 30.02
CA ILE A 3 -13.99 -6.97 29.35
C ILE A 3 -13.31 -7.49 28.07
N ASP A 4 -13.18 -8.82 27.94
CA ASP A 4 -12.52 -9.49 26.82
C ASP A 4 -13.30 -9.46 25.50
N ASP A 5 -14.59 -9.13 25.52
CA ASP A 5 -15.43 -9.09 24.30
C ASP A 5 -15.31 -7.77 23.50
N ILE A 6 -14.53 -6.79 23.97
CA ILE A 6 -14.32 -5.49 23.28
C ILE A 6 -13.12 -5.53 22.31
N PHE A 7 -12.24 -6.55 22.40
CA PHE A 7 -10.97 -6.59 21.65
C PHE A 7 -10.91 -7.61 20.50
N LYS A 8 -12.01 -8.29 20.16
CA LYS A 8 -12.06 -9.15 18.97
C LYS A 8 -12.19 -8.28 17.71
N ARG A 9 -11.03 -7.90 17.15
CA ARG A 9 -10.91 -7.34 15.80
C ARG A 9 -11.59 -8.29 14.79
N PRO A 10 -12.52 -7.82 13.95
CA PRO A 10 -12.92 -8.55 12.76
C PRO A 10 -11.69 -8.74 11.84
N PRO A 11 -11.53 -9.88 11.16
CA PRO A 11 -10.43 -10.06 10.22
C PRO A 11 -10.60 -9.11 9.03
N LEU A 12 -9.64 -8.19 8.86
CA LEU A 12 -9.51 -7.38 7.65
C LEU A 12 -9.27 -8.29 6.42
N PRO A 13 -9.76 -7.93 5.23
CA PRO A 13 -9.41 -8.64 4.00
C PRO A 13 -7.90 -8.61 3.79
N LYS A 14 -7.29 -9.77 3.50
CA LYS A 14 -5.86 -9.90 3.19
C LYS A 14 -5.53 -9.21 1.85
N ALA A 15 -5.33 -7.91 1.87
CA ALA A 15 -4.66 -7.19 0.80
C ALA A 15 -3.14 -7.38 0.96
N GLY A 16 -2.57 -8.30 0.16
CA GLY A 16 -1.26 -8.17 -0.50
C GLY A 16 0.06 -7.86 0.25
N ALA A 17 0.08 -7.51 1.54
CA ALA A 17 1.30 -7.17 2.26
C ALA A 17 1.69 -8.32 3.21
N GLY A 18 2.65 -9.16 2.80
CA GLY A 18 3.19 -10.19 3.69
C GLY A 18 3.68 -11.48 3.03
N GLN A 19 4.61 -11.39 2.09
CA GLN A 19 5.55 -12.49 1.82
C GLN A 19 6.96 -11.94 1.57
N LYS A 20 7.58 -11.36 2.60
CA LYS A 20 9.05 -11.35 2.68
C LYS A 20 9.47 -12.80 2.99
N ARG A 21 9.93 -13.52 1.97
CA ARG A 21 10.56 -14.84 2.15
C ARG A 21 11.70 -14.67 3.16
N LYS A 22 11.65 -15.39 4.28
CA LYS A 22 12.82 -15.62 5.14
C LYS A 22 13.90 -16.29 4.28
N LEU A 23 14.86 -15.50 3.79
CA LEU A 23 16.12 -16.00 3.27
C LEU A 23 17.00 -16.29 4.49
N GLU A 24 17.08 -17.57 4.87
CA GLU A 24 18.13 -18.02 5.79
C GLU A 24 19.50 -17.73 5.14
N ALA A 25 20.41 -17.13 5.91
CA ALA A 25 21.78 -16.88 5.48
C ALA A 25 22.47 -18.23 5.18
N PRO A 26 23.19 -18.39 4.05
CA PRO A 26 23.91 -19.62 3.77
C PRO A 26 25.04 -19.81 4.78
N THR A 27 25.01 -20.90 5.53
CA THR A 27 26.13 -21.34 6.36
C THR A 27 27.26 -21.81 5.46
N LEU A 28 28.40 -21.12 5.53
CA LEU A 28 29.63 -21.46 4.82
C LEU A 28 30.27 -22.69 5.49
N ASP A 29 30.11 -23.86 4.87
CA ASP A 29 30.83 -25.10 5.23
C ASP A 29 32.24 -25.10 4.58
N PRO A 30 33.33 -25.00 5.37
CA PRO A 30 34.70 -24.88 4.85
C PRO A 30 35.27 -26.16 4.21
N GLU A 31 34.57 -27.31 4.24
CA GLU A 31 35.08 -28.57 3.71
C GLU A 31 34.66 -28.89 2.26
N SER A 32 33.88 -28.02 1.61
CA SER A 32 33.33 -28.28 0.27
C SER A 32 34.30 -28.07 -0.91
N TYR A 33 35.52 -27.56 -0.68
CA TYR A 33 36.53 -27.32 -1.73
C TYR A 33 37.65 -28.38 -1.78
N LYS A 34 37.30 -29.67 -1.78
CA LYS A 34 38.23 -30.75 -2.18
C LYS A 34 37.52 -31.84 -2.98
N SER A 35 37.05 -31.52 -4.18
CA SER A 35 37.00 -32.50 -5.29
C SER A 35 36.44 -31.90 -6.58
N ALA A 36 37.31 -31.37 -7.44
CA ALA A 36 37.03 -31.34 -8.88
C ALA A 36 38.34 -31.42 -9.65
N ARG A 37 38.49 -32.56 -10.31
CA ARG A 37 39.68 -33.05 -11.01
C ARG A 37 39.70 -32.46 -12.42
N LEU A 38 40.90 -32.11 -12.87
CA LEU A 38 41.25 -31.64 -14.21
C LEU A 38 40.97 -32.71 -15.28
N ASP A 39 40.33 -32.30 -16.39
CA ASP A 39 40.42 -32.99 -17.67
C ASP A 39 40.88 -32.00 -18.75
N ALA A 40 42.00 -32.34 -19.41
CA ALA A 40 42.54 -31.65 -20.59
C ALA A 40 41.91 -32.23 -21.87
N PRO A 41 42.02 -31.50 -23.01
CA PRO A 41 42.90 -32.06 -24.03
C PRO A 41 43.74 -31.04 -24.83
N ASN A 42 44.82 -31.62 -25.36
CA ASN A 42 45.88 -31.12 -26.25
C ASN A 42 45.46 -30.30 -27.49
N GLY A 43 46.42 -29.50 -28.00
CA GLY A 43 46.74 -29.50 -29.43
C GLY A 43 47.24 -28.19 -30.03
N ALA A 44 48.55 -28.10 -30.26
CA ALA A 44 49.33 -27.01 -30.86
C ALA A 44 48.88 -26.53 -32.26
N GLU A 45 49.10 -25.24 -32.58
CA GLU A 45 50.12 -24.71 -33.52
C GLU A 45 49.87 -23.22 -33.86
N ALA A 46 50.95 -22.43 -33.94
CA ALA A 46 51.01 -21.02 -34.37
C ALA A 46 51.58 -20.94 -35.84
N PRO A 47 51.92 -19.79 -36.48
CA PRO A 47 51.84 -18.36 -36.08
C PRO A 47 51.47 -17.34 -37.23
N SER A 48 51.67 -16.04 -36.94
CA SER A 48 51.88 -14.85 -37.83
C SER A 48 50.68 -13.91 -38.03
N ALA A 49 50.78 -12.56 -38.08
CA ALA A 49 51.81 -11.55 -37.73
C ALA A 49 51.18 -10.13 -37.87
N GLY A 50 51.72 -9.12 -37.14
CA GLY A 50 51.58 -7.67 -37.42
C GLY A 50 50.90 -6.84 -36.31
N ALA A 51 51.62 -6.28 -35.32
CA ALA A 51 52.27 -4.94 -35.28
C ALA A 51 51.25 -3.77 -35.12
N ALA A 52 51.35 -2.77 -34.23
CA ALA A 52 52.38 -2.33 -33.28
C ALA A 52 51.84 -1.25 -32.29
N ALA A 53 52.58 -1.06 -31.16
CA ALA A 53 52.83 0.17 -30.35
C ALA A 53 51.69 0.70 -29.44
N LYS A 54 51.86 1.14 -28.18
CA LYS A 54 52.96 1.45 -27.22
C LYS A 54 52.31 1.53 -25.80
N GLY A 55 52.76 0.84 -24.74
CA GLY A 55 53.72 1.26 -23.67
C GLY A 55 53.15 2.38 -22.74
N LYS A 56 53.08 2.35 -21.40
CA LYS A 56 53.81 1.75 -20.24
C LYS A 56 52.81 1.74 -19.04
N GLY A 57 52.82 0.91 -17.98
CA GLY A 57 53.83 0.06 -17.35
C GLY A 57 54.52 0.76 -16.16
N ARG A 58 54.07 0.54 -14.91
CA ARG A 58 54.94 0.52 -13.73
C ARG A 58 54.40 -0.38 -12.61
N ALA A 59 55.30 -1.23 -12.12
CA ALA A 59 55.18 -2.38 -11.22
C ALA A 59 55.37 -1.98 -9.72
N VAL A 60 54.66 -2.62 -8.77
CA VAL A 60 55.05 -3.75 -7.87
C VAL A 60 56.04 -3.38 -6.74
N SER A 61 55.69 -3.72 -5.49
CA SER A 61 56.55 -4.52 -4.58
C SER A 61 55.79 -4.96 -3.31
N ILE A 62 55.70 -6.29 -3.14
CA ILE A 62 55.42 -7.01 -1.89
C ILE A 62 56.77 -7.14 -1.16
N GLN A 63 56.76 -7.02 0.17
CA GLN A 63 57.89 -7.43 1.00
C GLN A 63 57.38 -8.24 2.19
N ASP A 64 57.90 -9.46 2.27
CA ASP A 64 57.65 -10.50 3.26
C ASP A 64 58.77 -10.46 4.32
N GLY A 65 58.47 -10.78 5.58
CA GLY A 65 59.44 -10.64 6.68
C GLY A 65 59.01 -11.18 8.05
N SER A 66 59.03 -12.52 8.17
CA SER A 66 59.53 -13.38 9.26
C SER A 66 59.27 -13.11 10.76
N ASP A 67 58.87 -14.20 11.43
CA ASP A 67 58.83 -14.52 12.88
C ASP A 67 60.08 -14.14 13.71
N ASP A 68 59.90 -13.74 14.98
CA ASP A 68 60.39 -14.47 16.17
C ASP A 68 59.99 -13.78 17.51
N GLU A 69 60.14 -14.54 18.61
CA GLU A 69 59.47 -14.55 19.91
C GLU A 69 59.81 -13.46 20.98
N ASP A 70 58.86 -13.29 21.92
CA ASP A 70 58.99 -13.23 23.40
C ASP A 70 58.89 -11.91 24.24
N ASP A 71 58.07 -12.04 25.30
CA ASP A 71 57.95 -11.37 26.62
C ASP A 71 57.67 -9.85 26.85
N GLY A 72 56.42 -9.56 27.28
CA GLY A 72 56.09 -8.92 28.57
C GLY A 72 56.30 -7.41 28.82
N ALA A 73 55.22 -6.60 28.81
CA ALA A 73 54.90 -5.57 29.81
C ALA A 73 53.62 -4.78 29.46
N ALA A 74 52.83 -4.44 30.47
CA ALA A 74 51.57 -3.72 30.40
C ALA A 74 51.70 -2.25 29.91
N GLY A 75 50.69 -1.80 29.15
CA GLY A 75 50.28 -0.40 29.04
C GLY A 75 50.42 0.27 27.66
N ALA A 76 49.38 0.16 26.81
CA ALA A 76 49.01 1.20 25.84
C ALA A 76 47.63 0.88 25.24
N ARG A 77 46.68 1.80 25.36
CA ARG A 77 45.42 1.84 24.59
C ARG A 77 45.78 1.94 23.11
N GLY A 78 45.39 0.96 22.30
CA GLY A 78 45.52 1.02 20.85
C GLY A 78 44.48 1.97 20.29
N GLU A 79 44.93 3.06 19.68
CA GLU A 79 44.11 4.00 18.92
C GLU A 79 43.37 3.26 17.79
N PHE A 80 42.04 3.26 17.86
CA PHE A 80 41.15 2.95 16.76
C PHE A 80 41.42 3.96 15.63
N ALA A 81 41.68 3.46 14.42
CA ALA A 81 41.83 4.12 13.11
C ALA A 81 42.10 5.65 13.06
N PRO A 82 43.07 6.15 12.25
CA PRO A 82 43.29 7.58 12.09
C PRO A 82 42.02 8.28 11.56
N GLY A 83 41.32 8.99 12.45
CA GLY A 83 40.15 9.82 12.10
C GLY A 83 38.85 9.53 12.84
N GLN A 84 38.72 8.45 13.64
CA GLN A 84 37.44 8.10 14.30
C GLN A 84 36.23 8.17 13.35
N ASP A 85 36.42 7.76 12.10
CA ASP A 85 35.39 7.83 11.07
C ASP A 85 34.91 6.41 10.77
N ALA A 86 33.61 6.15 10.92
CA ALA A 86 33.01 4.84 10.69
C ALA A 86 32.95 4.45 9.20
N ASP A 87 33.31 5.38 8.31
CA ASP A 87 33.16 5.25 6.85
C ASP A 87 34.41 4.66 6.14
N TYR A 88 35.36 4.07 6.87
CA TYR A 88 36.61 3.58 6.25
C TYR A 88 36.43 2.39 5.29
N PHE A 89 35.23 1.80 5.17
CA PHE A 89 34.94 0.71 4.23
C PHE A 89 33.63 0.91 3.47
N ALA A 90 33.47 2.04 2.77
CA ALA A 90 32.51 2.14 1.68
C ALA A 90 33.19 1.76 0.35
N GLU A 91 33.09 0.50 -0.07
CA GLU A 91 33.25 0.17 -1.49
C GLU A 91 31.95 0.54 -2.22
N GLU A 92 32.05 1.42 -3.22
CA GLU A 92 30.94 1.85 -4.07
C GLU A 92 30.46 0.68 -4.96
N ASP A 93 29.34 0.05 -4.59
CA ASP A 93 28.61 -0.84 -5.50
C ASP A 93 27.75 -0.02 -6.48
N GLU A 94 27.87 -0.34 -7.77
CA GLU A 94 27.31 0.35 -8.95
C GLU A 94 25.75 0.32 -9.06
N ASP A 95 25.02 -0.13 -8.03
CA ASP A 95 23.57 -0.36 -8.07
C ASP A 95 22.73 0.65 -7.26
N GLY A 96 23.31 1.76 -6.78
CA GLY A 96 22.54 2.89 -6.21
C GLY A 96 21.67 2.54 -5.00
N ARG A 97 21.93 1.40 -4.34
CA ARG A 97 21.29 1.02 -3.08
C ARG A 97 21.96 1.80 -1.96
N PHE A 98 21.49 3.03 -1.76
CA PHE A 98 21.78 3.80 -0.57
C PHE A 98 21.11 3.13 0.65
N PHE A 99 21.80 2.17 1.25
CA PHE A 99 21.59 1.78 2.64
C PHE A 99 22.88 2.11 3.40
N GLY A 100 23.13 3.40 3.59
CA GLY A 100 24.09 3.86 4.56
C GLY A 100 23.52 3.60 5.95
N GLY A 101 23.85 2.44 6.54
CA GLY A 101 23.64 2.00 7.94
C GLY A 101 22.39 2.53 8.62
N GLY A 102 21.42 1.64 8.94
CA GLY A 102 20.08 1.88 9.48
C GLY A 102 19.96 2.71 10.77
N LEU A 103 20.60 3.88 10.78
CA LEU A 103 20.60 4.94 11.76
C LEU A 103 20.31 6.22 10.96
N SER A 104 19.27 6.96 11.34
CA SER A 104 18.97 8.28 10.78
C SER A 104 20.16 9.23 10.95
N SER A 105 20.23 10.31 10.16
CA SER A 105 21.28 11.34 10.31
C SER A 105 21.34 11.89 11.75
N MET A 106 20.18 11.94 12.39
CA MET A 106 19.94 12.28 13.77
C MET A 106 20.46 11.19 14.73
N GLN A 107 20.15 9.92 14.51
CA GLN A 107 20.70 8.79 15.30
C GLN A 107 22.22 8.69 15.14
N LYS A 108 22.78 9.01 13.97
CA LYS A 108 24.23 9.14 13.73
C LYS A 108 24.82 10.35 14.45
N GLN A 109 24.08 11.44 14.57
CA GLN A 109 24.50 12.61 15.35
C GLN A 109 24.45 12.30 16.86
N VAL A 110 23.45 11.57 17.34
CA VAL A 110 23.36 11.04 18.71
C VAL A 110 24.53 10.09 18.99
N LEU A 111 24.83 9.15 18.09
CA LEU A 111 25.97 8.23 18.22
C LEU A 111 27.32 8.98 18.23
N ASN A 112 27.48 9.98 17.34
CA ASN A 112 28.67 10.84 17.32
C ASN A 112 28.80 11.75 18.55
N ILE A 113 27.68 12.11 19.18
CA ILE A 113 27.68 12.81 20.48
C ILE A 113 28.08 11.82 21.59
N MET A 114 27.64 10.56 21.52
CA MET A 114 28.05 9.50 22.45
C MET A 114 29.55 9.17 22.37
N ASP A 115 30.15 9.19 21.18
CA ASP A 115 31.57 8.86 20.98
C ASP A 115 32.56 10.03 21.22
N ARG A 116 32.07 11.27 21.37
CA ARG A 116 32.93 12.48 21.49
C ARG A 116 33.28 12.91 22.92
N ASP A 117 32.62 12.37 23.95
CA ASP A 117 32.83 12.79 25.35
C ASP A 117 33.63 11.76 26.18
N ASP A 118 34.94 11.73 25.95
CA ASP A 118 35.93 11.06 26.81
C ASP A 118 36.29 11.90 28.07
N GLY A 119 35.50 12.93 28.37
CA GLY A 119 35.65 13.82 29.53
C GLY A 119 34.47 13.63 30.48
N GLU A 120 34.75 13.40 31.76
CA GLU A 120 33.81 13.15 32.88
C GLU A 120 32.76 14.28 33.09
N GLN A 121 31.85 14.47 32.14
CA GLN A 121 30.53 15.06 32.33
C GLN A 121 29.53 13.98 32.00
N GLN A 122 28.92 13.45 33.06
CA GLN A 122 27.87 12.44 32.96
C GLN A 122 26.75 12.97 32.05
N LEU A 123 26.62 12.39 30.86
CA LEU A 123 25.57 12.72 29.90
C LEU A 123 24.21 12.58 30.58
N LEU A 124 23.31 13.54 30.33
CA LEU A 124 21.92 13.47 30.76
C LEU A 124 21.21 12.34 29.98
N GLY A 125 21.27 11.10 30.46
CA GLY A 125 20.53 10.01 29.81
C GLY A 125 20.99 8.58 30.07
N GLU A 126 22.18 8.34 30.62
CA GLU A 126 22.67 6.95 30.79
C GLU A 126 21.85 6.13 31.82
N ASP A 127 21.16 6.80 32.74
CA ASP A 127 20.14 6.20 33.59
C ASP A 127 18.81 6.96 33.44
N LEU A 128 17.88 6.40 32.65
CA LEU A 128 16.49 6.85 32.58
C LEU A 128 15.79 6.57 33.91
N THR A 129 15.87 7.54 34.82
CA THR A 129 15.17 7.52 36.11
C THR A 129 14.03 8.54 36.08
N PRO A 130 12.97 8.36 36.88
CA PRO A 130 11.90 9.36 36.97
C PRO A 130 12.39 10.77 37.34
N GLN A 131 13.51 10.88 38.05
CA GLN A 131 14.10 12.17 38.44
C GLN A 131 14.85 12.83 37.27
N SER A 132 15.61 12.06 36.47
CA SER A 132 16.31 12.59 35.31
C SER A 132 15.32 13.04 34.23
N VAL A 133 14.26 12.26 33.99
CA VAL A 133 13.17 12.63 33.07
C VAL A 133 12.49 13.94 33.50
N ARG A 134 12.05 14.04 34.77
CA ARG A 134 11.43 15.30 35.28
C ARG A 134 12.38 16.50 35.19
N LYS A 135 13.68 16.30 35.39
CA LYS A 135 14.69 17.36 35.22
C LYS A 135 14.80 17.80 33.76
N GLN A 136 14.73 16.86 32.83
CA GLN A 136 14.76 17.11 31.38
C GLN A 136 13.51 17.87 30.92
N LEU A 137 12.32 17.47 31.35
CA LEU A 137 11.07 18.19 31.06
C LEU A 137 11.08 19.61 31.62
N LEU A 138 11.62 19.80 32.84
CA LEU A 138 11.79 21.14 33.40
C LEU A 138 12.83 21.98 32.62
N ALA A 139 13.85 21.34 32.03
CA ALA A 139 14.81 22.04 31.18
C ALA A 139 14.17 22.50 29.87
N LEU A 140 13.34 21.66 29.25
CA LEU A 140 12.51 22.02 28.10
C LEU A 140 11.65 23.24 28.42
N GLU A 141 10.87 23.20 29.51
CA GLU A 141 10.03 24.32 29.93
C GLU A 141 10.82 25.63 30.13
N LYS A 142 12.01 25.55 30.71
CA LYS A 142 12.89 26.72 30.85
C LYS A 142 13.38 27.24 29.50
N ALA A 143 13.74 26.36 28.58
CA ALA A 143 14.19 26.73 27.24
C ALA A 143 13.06 27.41 26.45
N VAL A 144 11.85 26.82 26.47
CA VAL A 144 10.63 27.39 25.84
C VAL A 144 10.35 28.79 26.38
N ASN A 145 10.33 28.95 27.70
CA ASN A 145 10.06 30.24 28.33
C ASN A 145 11.15 31.29 28.03
N LYS A 146 12.43 30.89 28.09
CA LYS A 146 13.56 31.78 27.76
C LYS A 146 13.50 32.25 26.31
N ASN A 147 13.24 31.35 25.37
CA ASN A 147 13.10 31.67 23.97
C ASN A 147 11.92 32.62 23.73
N ARG A 148 10.73 32.28 24.25
CA ARG A 148 9.53 33.13 24.17
C ARG A 148 9.74 34.53 24.73
N ASP A 149 10.40 34.64 25.88
CA ASP A 149 10.73 35.92 26.51
C ASP A 149 11.67 36.76 25.62
N LEU A 150 12.71 36.15 25.05
CA LEU A 150 13.66 36.86 24.19
C LEU A 150 13.03 37.27 22.86
N ARG A 151 12.21 36.42 22.23
CA ARG A 151 11.43 36.80 21.03
C ARG A 151 10.46 37.93 21.31
N THR A 152 9.81 37.93 22.47
CA THR A 152 8.90 39.03 22.88
C THR A 152 9.65 40.34 23.12
N ARG A 153 10.86 40.28 23.71
CA ARG A 153 11.69 41.47 23.98
C ARG A 153 12.40 42.00 22.74
N PHE A 154 12.74 41.13 21.81
CA PHE A 154 13.51 41.44 20.62
C PHE A 154 12.85 40.92 19.32
N PRO A 155 11.61 41.32 18.97
CA PRO A 155 10.87 40.72 17.85
C PRO A 155 11.52 40.88 16.47
N THR A 156 12.34 41.93 16.30
CA THR A 156 12.97 42.27 15.01
C THR A 156 14.47 42.02 14.98
N ASP A 157 15.02 41.34 15.99
CA ASP A 157 16.47 41.16 16.16
C ASP A 157 16.82 39.70 16.46
N PRO A 158 16.87 38.85 15.41
CA PRO A 158 17.09 37.41 15.55
C PRO A 158 18.39 37.05 16.27
N GLU A 159 19.46 37.81 16.06
CA GLU A 159 20.77 37.57 16.68
C GLU A 159 20.72 37.49 18.21
N LYS A 160 19.71 38.10 18.85
CA LYS A 160 19.55 38.10 20.30
C LYS A 160 18.83 36.88 20.88
N PHE A 161 18.16 36.09 20.05
CA PHE A 161 17.44 34.90 20.49
C PHE A 161 17.89 33.60 19.83
N VAL A 162 18.75 33.65 18.79
CA VAL A 162 19.32 32.47 18.12
C VAL A 162 19.96 31.48 19.10
N ASP A 163 20.77 31.95 20.06
CA ASP A 163 21.39 31.04 21.05
C ASP A 163 20.32 30.32 21.90
N SER A 164 19.25 31.02 22.27
CA SER A 164 18.13 30.42 23.04
C SER A 164 17.25 29.51 22.20
N GLU A 165 17.30 29.65 20.88
CA GLU A 165 16.60 28.80 19.91
C GLU A 165 17.37 27.50 19.67
N PHE A 166 18.70 27.58 19.60
CA PHE A 166 19.57 26.41 19.64
C PHE A 166 19.39 25.61 20.94
N ASP A 167 19.42 26.29 22.10
CA ASP A 167 19.14 25.66 23.41
C ASP A 167 17.78 24.93 23.43
N LEU A 168 16.76 25.50 22.78
CA LEU A 168 15.42 24.93 22.69
C LEU A 168 15.40 23.69 21.79
N LEU A 169 16.01 23.76 20.61
CA LEU A 169 16.11 22.62 19.70
C LEU A 169 16.87 21.46 20.34
N GLU A 170 17.98 21.73 21.03
CA GLU A 170 18.72 20.70 21.78
C GLU A 170 17.86 20.08 22.88
N ALA A 171 17.09 20.89 23.61
CA ALA A 171 16.18 20.40 24.64
C ALA A 171 15.05 19.52 24.08
N ILE A 172 14.49 19.86 22.90
CA ILE A 172 13.48 19.06 22.19
C ILE A 172 14.10 17.74 21.73
N ARG A 173 15.27 17.81 21.09
CA ARG A 173 15.97 16.64 20.54
C ARG A 173 16.42 15.67 21.63
N GLY A 174 16.74 16.15 22.83
CA GLY A 174 17.02 15.27 23.97
C GLY A 174 15.84 14.35 24.34
N LEU A 175 14.61 14.71 23.97
CA LEU A 175 13.40 13.95 24.29
C LEU A 175 13.28 12.64 23.51
N PHE A 176 14.02 12.45 22.41
CA PHE A 176 14.04 11.21 21.63
C PHE A 176 14.27 9.98 22.52
N LEU A 177 15.22 10.06 23.46
CA LEU A 177 15.60 8.95 24.33
C LEU A 177 14.43 8.45 25.21
N LEU A 178 13.36 9.22 25.36
CA LEU A 178 12.21 8.84 26.18
C LEU A 178 11.39 7.68 25.57
N SER A 179 11.46 7.41 24.26
CA SER A 179 10.78 6.25 23.63
C SER A 179 11.29 4.92 24.19
N THR A 180 12.60 4.83 24.46
CA THR A 180 13.29 3.62 24.96
C THR A 180 12.73 3.07 26.29
N ALA A 181 12.01 3.89 27.05
CA ALA A 181 11.38 3.50 28.32
C ALA A 181 9.93 4.02 28.43
N ALA A 182 9.17 3.96 27.33
CA ALA A 182 7.81 4.50 27.18
C ALA A 182 6.86 4.23 28.37
N ALA A 183 6.87 3.01 28.92
CA ALA A 183 6.00 2.63 30.04
C ALA A 183 6.22 3.47 31.32
N MET A 184 7.43 4.01 31.51
CA MET A 184 7.79 4.87 32.64
C MET A 184 7.79 6.35 32.25
N THR A 185 8.26 6.69 31.06
CA THR A 185 8.48 8.08 30.63
C THR A 185 7.16 8.77 30.25
N TYR A 186 6.25 8.10 29.54
CA TYR A 186 5.03 8.73 29.02
C TYR A 186 4.05 9.19 30.10
N PRO A 187 3.83 8.45 31.21
CA PRO A 187 3.06 8.97 32.33
C PRO A 187 3.64 10.27 32.91
N LEU A 188 4.97 10.39 32.96
CA LEU A 188 5.64 11.60 33.44
C LEU A 188 5.47 12.78 32.47
N LEU A 189 5.39 12.52 31.15
CA LEU A 189 5.07 13.55 30.15
C LEU A 189 3.71 14.18 30.43
N LEU A 190 2.70 13.33 30.68
CA LEU A 190 1.33 13.74 30.99
C LEU A 190 1.25 14.53 32.31
N GLU A 191 1.92 14.06 33.37
CA GLU A 191 1.98 14.76 34.66
C GLU A 191 2.53 16.19 34.56
N ASN A 192 3.44 16.44 33.61
CA ASN A 192 4.07 17.73 33.39
C ASN A 192 3.42 18.55 32.26
N SER A 193 2.27 18.12 31.74
CA SER A 193 1.55 18.80 30.64
C SER A 193 2.41 18.99 29.38
N THR A 194 3.37 18.09 29.15
CA THR A 194 4.28 18.13 28.00
C THR A 194 3.54 18.13 26.65
N PRO A 195 2.43 17.37 26.47
CA PRO A 195 1.63 17.46 25.25
C PRO A 195 1.18 18.87 24.89
N ASN A 196 0.78 19.69 25.87
CA ASN A 196 0.39 21.08 25.64
C ASN A 196 1.58 21.92 25.19
N THR A 197 2.75 21.73 25.81
CA THR A 197 3.99 22.42 25.43
C THR A 197 4.41 22.06 24.01
N LEU A 198 4.33 20.79 23.61
CA LEU A 198 4.64 20.35 22.24
C LEU A 198 3.64 20.91 21.23
N ALA A 199 2.35 20.93 21.56
CA ALA A 199 1.33 21.55 20.73
C ALA A 199 1.60 23.05 20.51
N ASP A 200 1.95 23.80 21.55
CA ASP A 200 2.33 25.21 21.43
C ASP A 200 3.55 25.40 20.51
N LEU A 201 4.54 24.50 20.58
CA LEU A 201 5.75 24.53 19.76
C LEU A 201 5.49 24.18 18.28
N LEU A 202 4.45 23.40 17.97
CA LEU A 202 4.06 23.17 16.57
C LEU A 202 3.69 24.48 15.86
N SER A 203 3.18 25.48 16.58
CA SER A 203 2.84 26.79 15.99
C SER A 203 4.01 27.78 15.92
N HIS A 204 5.23 27.34 16.22
CA HIS A 204 6.40 28.22 16.30
C HIS A 204 6.78 28.83 14.94
N GLU A 205 7.32 30.06 14.97
CA GLU A 205 7.62 30.85 13.76
C GLU A 205 8.82 30.32 12.97
N ASN A 206 9.86 29.84 13.65
CA ASN A 206 10.94 29.09 13.00
C ASN A 206 10.48 27.64 12.83
N LEU A 207 10.54 27.15 11.59
CA LEU A 207 10.08 25.83 11.17
C LEU A 207 10.99 24.68 11.65
N ASP A 208 12.25 24.93 12.01
CA ASP A 208 13.10 23.89 12.60
C ASP A 208 12.52 23.36 13.94
N VAL A 209 11.85 24.22 14.70
CA VAL A 209 11.24 23.86 15.99
C VAL A 209 10.06 22.89 15.82
N PRO A 210 9.01 23.19 15.03
CA PRO A 210 7.91 22.25 14.81
C PRO A 210 8.39 20.99 14.08
N ILE A 211 9.37 21.06 13.19
CA ILE A 211 9.98 19.87 12.57
C ILE A 211 10.58 18.98 13.65
N ALA A 212 11.43 19.52 14.53
CA ALA A 212 12.02 18.74 15.63
C ALA A 212 10.97 18.15 16.58
N VAL A 213 9.84 18.84 16.81
CA VAL A 213 8.72 18.30 17.58
C VAL A 213 8.05 17.14 16.85
N VAL A 214 7.81 17.27 15.54
CA VAL A 214 7.23 16.20 14.72
C VAL A 214 8.11 14.96 14.73
N GLU A 215 9.43 15.11 14.54
CA GLU A 215 10.35 13.96 14.54
C GLU A 215 10.35 13.22 15.90
N VAL A 216 10.30 13.97 17.03
CA VAL A 216 10.18 13.37 18.37
C VAL A 216 8.85 12.63 18.53
N LEU A 217 7.75 13.23 18.07
CA LEU A 217 6.42 12.62 18.18
C LEU A 217 6.27 11.40 17.29
N GLU A 218 6.87 11.41 16.09
CA GLU A 218 6.88 10.28 15.17
C GLU A 218 7.56 9.07 15.80
N GLU A 219 8.76 9.26 16.36
CA GLU A 219 9.49 8.23 17.10
C GLU A 219 8.69 7.71 18.30
N TRP A 220 8.07 8.60 19.08
CA TRP A 220 7.33 8.19 20.28
C TRP A 220 6.07 7.38 19.98
N LEU A 221 5.53 7.53 18.79
CA LEU A 221 4.28 6.94 18.36
C LEU A 221 4.49 5.88 17.28
N ASP A 222 5.71 5.36 17.13
CA ASP A 222 5.98 4.27 16.19
C ASP A 222 5.18 3.01 16.57
N PRO A 223 4.33 2.48 15.68
CA PRO A 223 3.63 1.22 15.92
C PRO A 223 4.55 0.00 16.04
N GLU A 224 5.73 -0.01 15.39
CA GLU A 224 6.68 -1.13 15.43
C GLU A 224 7.19 -1.38 16.85
N ASP A 225 7.29 -0.30 17.63
CA ASP A 225 7.65 -0.30 19.04
C ASP A 225 6.69 -1.16 19.91
N LEU A 226 5.46 -1.42 19.46
CA LEU A 226 4.53 -2.31 20.15
C LEU A 226 4.61 -3.79 19.72
N GLU A 227 5.30 -4.06 18.61
CA GLU A 227 5.48 -5.39 18.03
C GLU A 227 6.73 -6.09 18.54
N ASP A 228 7.67 -5.33 19.10
CA ASP A 228 8.76 -5.82 19.93
C ASP A 228 8.19 -6.42 21.23
N GLU A 229 7.57 -7.60 21.11
CA GLU A 229 7.41 -8.50 22.24
C GLU A 229 8.81 -8.82 22.75
N ASP A 230 9.13 -8.36 23.96
CA ASP A 230 10.35 -8.75 24.66
C ASP A 230 10.56 -10.26 24.45
N GLU A 231 11.72 -10.69 23.95
CA GLU A 231 12.06 -12.11 23.71
C GLU A 231 11.87 -12.98 24.99
N ASP A 232 11.68 -12.34 26.15
CA ASP A 232 11.43 -12.91 27.47
C ASP A 232 9.94 -13.16 27.82
N GLY A 233 8.98 -12.72 27.01
CA GLY A 233 7.55 -13.06 27.17
C GLY A 233 6.86 -12.45 28.40
N ASP A 234 7.27 -11.26 28.86
CA ASP A 234 6.61 -10.56 29.97
C ASP A 234 5.36 -9.78 29.49
N GLU A 235 4.23 -10.47 29.43
CA GLU A 235 2.92 -9.92 29.03
C GLU A 235 2.55 -8.64 29.80
N ASP A 236 2.95 -8.52 31.08
CA ASP A 236 2.66 -7.36 31.94
C ASP A 236 3.46 -6.10 31.53
N ALA A 237 4.63 -6.26 30.92
CA ALA A 237 5.46 -5.14 30.46
C ALA A 237 4.91 -4.56 29.15
N ALA A 238 4.55 -5.44 28.21
CA ALA A 238 3.94 -5.06 26.94
C ALA A 238 2.58 -4.37 27.13
N GLU A 239 1.73 -4.85 28.06
CA GLU A 239 0.46 -4.19 28.38
C GLU A 239 0.67 -2.77 28.93
N LYS A 240 1.67 -2.57 29.80
CA LYS A 240 2.01 -1.24 30.33
C LYS A 240 2.52 -0.30 29.25
N LYS A 241 3.35 -0.77 28.31
CA LYS A 241 3.83 0.03 27.16
C LYS A 241 2.64 0.48 26.31
N ARG A 242 1.74 -0.43 25.96
CA ARG A 242 0.51 -0.14 25.21
C ARG A 242 -0.40 0.86 25.92
N ALA A 243 -0.63 0.67 27.22
CA ALA A 243 -1.45 1.57 28.03
C ALA A 243 -0.83 2.98 28.12
N ALA A 244 0.49 3.06 28.30
CA ALA A 244 1.22 4.33 28.35
C ALA A 244 1.16 5.08 27.02
N MET A 245 1.33 4.38 25.90
CA MET A 245 1.26 5.00 24.57
C MET A 245 -0.15 5.46 24.23
N LYS A 246 -1.18 4.68 24.58
CA LYS A 246 -2.57 5.12 24.44
C LYS A 246 -2.85 6.38 25.26
N ALA A 247 -2.39 6.44 26.51
CA ALA A 247 -2.57 7.61 27.36
C ALA A 247 -1.84 8.85 26.81
N LEU A 248 -0.63 8.67 26.25
CA LEU A 248 0.09 9.76 25.58
C LEU A 248 -0.68 10.25 24.35
N LEU A 249 -1.16 9.33 23.51
CA LEU A 249 -1.95 9.64 22.33
C LEU A 249 -3.21 10.44 22.68
N ASP A 250 -3.97 9.98 23.68
CA ASP A 250 -5.16 10.69 24.18
C ASP A 250 -4.79 12.11 24.64
N GLY A 251 -3.68 12.27 25.38
CA GLY A 251 -3.19 13.58 25.83
C GLY A 251 -2.76 14.51 24.69
N LEU A 252 -2.17 13.98 23.62
CA LEU A 252 -1.78 14.75 22.42
C LEU A 252 -3.02 15.19 21.61
N VAL A 253 -4.03 14.30 21.51
CA VAL A 253 -5.31 14.61 20.87
C VAL A 253 -6.04 15.71 21.65
N GLU A 254 -6.10 15.62 22.99
CA GLU A 254 -6.68 16.67 23.84
C GLU A 254 -5.92 18.01 23.73
N ALA A 255 -4.61 17.97 23.52
CA ALA A 255 -3.78 19.16 23.29
C ALA A 255 -3.96 19.76 21.88
N GLY A 256 -4.69 19.11 20.96
CA GLY A 256 -4.95 19.60 19.61
C GLY A 256 -3.81 19.36 18.62
N VAL A 257 -2.91 18.42 18.91
CA VAL A 257 -1.75 18.09 18.04
C VAL A 257 -2.20 17.65 16.65
N THR A 258 -3.26 16.85 16.55
CA THR A 258 -3.78 16.35 15.26
C THR A 258 -4.07 17.48 14.27
N ASP A 259 -4.81 18.52 14.69
CA ASP A 259 -5.11 19.66 13.83
C ASP A 259 -3.85 20.48 13.45
N LEU A 260 -2.91 20.60 14.39
CA LEU A 260 -1.68 21.38 14.20
C LEU A 260 -0.68 20.72 13.25
N VAL A 261 -0.59 19.39 13.26
CA VAL A 261 0.29 18.61 12.38
C VAL A 261 -0.12 18.82 10.91
N VAL A 262 -1.41 18.80 10.59
CA VAL A 262 -1.85 19.11 9.22
C VAL A 262 -1.59 20.57 8.85
N ALA A 263 -1.77 21.50 9.79
CA ALA A 263 -1.47 22.90 9.54
C ALA A 263 0.02 23.11 9.19
N GLN A 264 0.93 22.30 9.74
CA GLN A 264 2.36 22.35 9.39
C GLN A 264 2.62 22.02 7.92
N LEU A 265 1.97 21.00 7.35
CA LEU A 265 2.17 20.61 5.95
C LEU A 265 2.00 21.79 4.98
N THR A 266 1.09 22.72 5.29
CA THR A 266 0.81 23.89 4.44
C THR A 266 1.85 25.02 4.57
N ARG A 267 2.72 24.96 5.58
CA ARG A 267 3.73 26.00 5.89
C ARG A 267 5.12 25.65 5.38
N LEU A 268 5.41 24.36 5.22
CA LEU A 268 6.73 23.87 4.82
C LEU A 268 7.02 24.12 3.33
N ASN A 269 8.25 24.50 3.04
CA ASN A 269 8.77 24.77 1.71
C ASN A 269 9.94 23.83 1.39
N GLU A 270 9.68 22.86 0.51
CA GLU A 270 10.66 21.82 0.16
C GLU A 270 11.82 22.28 -0.73
N GLU A 271 11.86 23.56 -1.09
CA GLU A 271 13.11 24.18 -1.57
C GLU A 271 14.20 24.15 -0.50
N ASP A 272 13.82 24.15 0.78
CA ASP A 272 14.71 23.88 1.90
C ASP A 272 14.75 22.37 2.22
N GLU A 273 15.96 21.84 2.40
CA GLU A 273 16.18 20.42 2.66
C GLU A 273 15.66 19.98 4.04
N SER A 274 15.80 20.83 5.06
CA SER A 274 15.27 20.59 6.41
C SER A 274 13.75 20.51 6.37
N GLU A 275 13.11 21.49 5.72
CA GLU A 275 11.66 21.54 5.59
C GLU A 275 11.10 20.41 4.73
N ARG A 276 11.85 19.95 3.71
CA ARG A 276 11.52 18.78 2.91
C ARG A 276 11.50 17.49 3.74
N ASN A 277 12.48 17.30 4.63
CA ASN A 277 12.45 16.20 5.59
C ASN A 277 11.29 16.37 6.59
N GLY A 278 11.00 17.62 6.97
CA GLY A 278 9.84 17.97 7.77
C GLY A 278 8.52 17.46 7.18
N VAL A 279 8.32 17.57 5.86
CA VAL A 279 7.12 17.03 5.19
C VAL A 279 7.07 15.50 5.32
N PHE A 280 8.20 14.83 5.13
CA PHE A 280 8.30 13.37 5.26
C PHE A 280 7.89 12.90 6.66
N HIS A 281 8.53 13.45 7.70
CA HIS A 281 8.25 13.16 9.10
C HIS A 281 6.83 13.54 9.52
N THR A 282 6.27 14.60 8.93
CA THR A 282 4.87 14.99 9.20
C THR A 282 3.88 13.98 8.62
N LEU A 283 4.15 13.42 7.43
CA LEU A 283 3.34 12.34 6.87
C LEU A 283 3.49 11.05 7.70
N GLY A 284 4.71 10.71 8.12
CA GLY A 284 4.98 9.57 9.00
C GLY A 284 4.29 9.66 10.35
N LEU A 285 4.30 10.83 10.98
CA LEU A 285 3.53 11.05 12.20
C LEU A 285 2.02 10.85 11.97
N ILE A 286 1.46 11.34 10.86
CA ILE A 286 0.04 11.13 10.54
C ILE A 286 -0.25 9.64 10.31
N GLU A 287 0.63 8.93 9.61
CA GLU A 287 0.53 7.49 9.41
C GLU A 287 0.52 6.75 10.76
N ASN A 288 1.48 7.02 11.63
CA ASN A 288 1.59 6.44 12.97
C ASN A 288 0.31 6.68 13.78
N LEU A 289 -0.22 7.90 13.79
CA LEU A 289 -1.49 8.23 14.46
C LEU A 289 -2.66 7.38 13.94
N VAL A 290 -2.78 7.22 12.62
CA VAL A 290 -3.85 6.44 11.98
C VAL A 290 -3.66 4.94 12.20
N SER A 291 -2.43 4.43 12.16
CA SER A 291 -2.09 3.03 12.39
C SER A 291 -2.35 2.61 13.84
N LEU A 292 -2.01 3.47 14.81
CA LEU A 292 -2.29 3.23 16.23
C LEU A 292 -3.78 3.33 16.57
N THR A 293 -4.48 4.34 16.02
CA THR A 293 -5.91 4.56 16.28
C THR A 293 -6.59 5.06 15.00
N PRO A 294 -7.18 4.16 14.19
CA PRO A 294 -7.79 4.51 12.90
C PRO A 294 -8.85 5.62 12.97
N GLN A 295 -9.54 5.76 14.10
CA GLN A 295 -10.54 6.81 14.32
C GLN A 295 -9.95 8.23 14.25
N LEU A 296 -8.64 8.39 14.50
CA LEU A 296 -7.95 9.67 14.37
C LEU A 296 -7.85 10.16 12.93
N ALA A 297 -8.14 9.32 11.93
CA ALA A 297 -8.27 9.78 10.56
C ALA A 297 -9.51 10.68 10.33
N ALA A 298 -10.59 10.53 11.11
CA ALA A 298 -11.84 11.23 10.85
C ALA A 298 -11.71 12.78 10.79
N PRO A 299 -10.97 13.45 11.72
CA PRO A 299 -10.64 14.87 11.59
C PRO A 299 -9.90 15.25 10.30
N PHE A 300 -8.95 14.41 9.85
CA PHE A 300 -8.17 14.66 8.63
C PHE A 300 -9.02 14.52 7.36
N LEU A 301 -10.03 13.65 7.39
CA LEU A 301 -10.94 13.38 6.28
C LEU A 301 -12.06 14.42 6.13
N SER A 302 -12.28 15.24 7.17
CA SER A 302 -13.30 16.30 7.20
C SER A 302 -13.16 17.29 6.03
N SER A 303 -14.29 17.77 5.51
CA SER A 303 -14.33 18.82 4.48
C SER A 303 -13.74 20.17 4.93
N LYS A 304 -13.59 20.37 6.23
CA LYS A 304 -12.96 21.57 6.81
C LYS A 304 -11.43 21.47 6.86
N ASN A 305 -10.89 20.27 6.69
CA ASN A 305 -9.46 20.01 6.77
C ASN A 305 -8.85 19.96 5.36
N SER A 306 -7.67 20.55 5.20
CA SER A 306 -6.95 20.64 3.92
C SER A 306 -6.10 19.42 3.59
N PHE A 307 -6.02 18.41 4.46
CA PHE A 307 -5.14 17.25 4.29
C PHE A 307 -5.37 16.51 2.96
N LEU A 308 -6.60 16.11 2.65
CA LEU A 308 -6.90 15.44 1.38
C LEU A 308 -6.59 16.30 0.16
N GLN A 309 -6.86 17.61 0.24
CA GLN A 309 -6.53 18.55 -0.84
C GLN A 309 -5.02 18.63 -1.03
N PHE A 310 -4.25 18.72 0.07
CA PHE A 310 -2.79 18.71 0.05
C PHE A 310 -2.25 17.45 -0.63
N LEU A 311 -2.73 16.25 -0.27
CA LEU A 311 -2.30 15.00 -0.89
C LEU A 311 -2.58 15.00 -2.41
N VAL A 312 -3.78 15.37 -2.83
CA VAL A 312 -4.15 15.36 -4.25
C VAL A 312 -3.34 16.39 -5.06
N ASP A 313 -3.20 17.62 -4.54
CA ASP A 313 -2.39 18.65 -5.20
C ASP A 313 -0.95 18.19 -5.35
N ARG A 314 -0.41 17.55 -4.30
CA ARG A 314 0.94 17.00 -4.27
C ARG A 314 1.17 15.94 -5.35
N LEU A 315 0.21 15.05 -5.56
CA LEU A 315 0.26 14.03 -6.61
C LEU A 315 0.41 14.64 -8.01
N ALA A 316 -0.21 15.80 -8.24
CA ALA A 316 -0.21 16.51 -9.51
C ALA A 316 1.08 17.30 -9.79
N GLU A 317 2.02 17.41 -8.84
CA GLU A 317 3.27 18.17 -8.99
C GLU A 317 4.36 17.42 -9.80
N ASP A 318 4.05 17.00 -11.02
CA ASP A 318 4.92 16.17 -11.88
C ASP A 318 6.16 16.88 -12.49
N LYS A 319 6.37 18.16 -12.15
CA LYS A 319 7.45 19.01 -12.69
C LYS A 319 8.49 19.42 -11.67
N LYS A 320 8.36 18.96 -10.43
CA LYS A 320 9.30 19.25 -9.36
C LYS A 320 10.61 18.46 -9.56
N PRO A 321 11.71 18.87 -8.91
CA PRO A 321 12.96 18.11 -8.91
C PRO A 321 12.75 16.66 -8.45
N VAL A 322 13.59 15.74 -8.93
CA VAL A 322 13.53 14.31 -8.58
C VAL A 322 13.65 14.10 -7.07
N GLU A 323 14.39 14.96 -6.37
CA GLU A 323 14.54 14.96 -4.91
C GLU A 323 13.20 15.09 -4.16
N TYR A 324 12.13 15.58 -4.81
CA TYR A 324 10.82 15.76 -4.18
C TYR A 324 9.90 14.57 -4.44
N GLU A 325 10.33 13.61 -5.27
CA GLU A 325 9.53 12.45 -5.63
C GLU A 325 9.19 11.58 -4.41
N GLN A 326 10.09 11.47 -3.42
CA GLN A 326 9.83 10.70 -2.21
C GLN A 326 8.58 11.18 -1.46
N ASN A 327 8.49 12.47 -1.15
CA ASN A 327 7.31 13.07 -0.51
C ASN A 327 6.06 13.00 -1.39
N ARG A 328 6.22 13.03 -2.72
CA ARG A 328 5.10 12.85 -3.66
C ARG A 328 4.60 11.40 -3.68
N PHE A 329 5.50 10.43 -3.59
CA PHE A 329 5.17 9.01 -3.51
C PHE A 329 4.50 8.69 -2.18
N TYR A 330 5.03 9.23 -1.08
CA TYR A 330 4.43 9.09 0.23
C TYR A 330 3.04 9.71 0.31
N ALA A 331 2.81 10.85 -0.34
CA ALA A 331 1.47 11.42 -0.43
C ALA A 331 0.46 10.50 -1.15
N ALA A 332 0.90 9.69 -2.11
CA ALA A 332 0.02 8.75 -2.81
C ALA A 332 -0.32 7.55 -1.93
N GLU A 333 0.65 7.04 -1.19
CA GLU A 333 0.46 6.01 -0.17
C GLU A 333 -0.51 6.49 0.90
N MET A 334 -0.31 7.69 1.46
CA MET A 334 -1.22 8.28 2.45
C MET A 334 -2.63 8.45 1.90
N LEU A 335 -2.79 8.88 0.64
CA LEU A 335 -4.12 9.00 0.02
C LEU A 335 -4.78 7.63 -0.14
N ALA A 336 -4.04 6.62 -0.57
CA ALA A 336 -4.53 5.24 -0.69
C ALA A 336 -4.94 4.70 0.69
N LEU A 337 -4.08 4.86 1.70
CA LEU A 337 -4.30 4.43 3.07
C LEU A 337 -5.60 5.01 3.63
N VAL A 338 -5.74 6.34 3.65
CA VAL A 338 -6.91 6.98 4.29
C VAL A 338 -8.23 6.73 3.54
N LEU A 339 -8.19 6.56 2.22
CA LEU A 339 -9.37 6.20 1.44
C LEU A 339 -9.71 4.71 1.55
N SER A 340 -8.76 3.85 1.91
CA SER A 340 -8.96 2.41 2.08
C SER A 340 -9.50 2.02 3.46
N LEU A 341 -9.46 2.95 4.43
CA LEU A 341 -9.95 2.69 5.80
C LEU A 341 -11.40 2.16 5.81
N PRO A 342 -11.76 1.27 6.75
CA PRO A 342 -13.12 0.75 6.84
C PRO A 342 -14.11 1.84 7.24
N PRO A 343 -15.12 2.17 6.41
CA PRO A 343 -16.08 3.24 6.72
C PRO A 343 -17.00 2.91 7.90
N GLU A 344 -17.08 1.64 8.32
CA GLU A 344 -17.81 1.20 9.51
C GLU A 344 -17.05 1.54 10.80
N VAL A 345 -15.73 1.74 10.69
CA VAL A 345 -14.82 1.96 11.83
C VAL A 345 -14.40 3.42 11.93
N VAL A 346 -14.31 4.13 10.79
CA VAL A 346 -13.81 5.50 10.69
C VAL A 346 -14.83 6.40 10.01
N ASP A 347 -15.35 7.36 10.77
CA ASP A 347 -16.29 8.36 10.27
C ASP A 347 -15.65 9.23 9.17
N GLY A 348 -16.45 9.58 8.16
CA GLY A 348 -16.03 10.50 7.09
C GLY A 348 -15.29 9.86 5.91
N VAL A 349 -14.91 8.58 5.98
CA VAL A 349 -14.25 7.88 4.85
C VAL A 349 -15.08 7.92 3.57
N ASN A 350 -16.38 7.60 3.64
CA ASN A 350 -17.24 7.66 2.45
C ASN A 350 -17.39 9.10 1.93
N GLU A 351 -17.45 10.11 2.81
CA GLU A 351 -17.47 11.50 2.37
C GLU A 351 -16.14 11.90 1.69
N ALA A 352 -15.00 11.45 2.22
CA ALA A 352 -13.69 11.64 1.59
C ALA A 352 -13.62 11.01 0.19
N ARG A 353 -14.14 9.77 0.04
CA ARG A 353 -14.28 9.12 -1.27
C ARG A 353 -15.18 9.93 -2.21
N TYR A 354 -16.31 10.46 -1.72
CA TYR A 354 -17.20 11.30 -2.53
C TYR A 354 -16.54 12.60 -2.97
N ARG A 355 -15.70 13.20 -2.12
CA ARG A 355 -14.94 14.42 -2.44
C ARG A 355 -14.01 14.21 -3.64
N VAL A 356 -13.49 13.00 -3.87
CA VAL A 356 -12.74 12.68 -5.09
C VAL A 356 -13.54 13.06 -6.34
N GLY A 357 -14.85 12.82 -6.35
CA GLY A 357 -15.74 13.24 -7.43
C GLY A 357 -16.18 14.70 -7.34
N LYS A 358 -16.59 15.17 -6.14
CA LYS A 358 -17.19 16.51 -5.94
C LYS A 358 -16.19 17.66 -6.11
N ASP A 359 -14.94 17.46 -5.67
CA ASP A 359 -13.92 18.52 -5.61
C ASP A 359 -13.03 18.53 -6.88
N GLY A 360 -13.38 17.74 -7.90
CA GLY A 360 -12.67 17.69 -9.19
C GLY A 360 -11.33 16.92 -9.16
N TRP A 361 -11.07 16.18 -8.09
CA TRP A 361 -9.83 15.41 -7.92
C TRP A 361 -9.76 14.20 -8.84
N MET A 362 -10.90 13.66 -9.28
CA MET A 362 -10.96 12.57 -10.26
C MET A 362 -10.13 12.86 -11.53
N ASP A 363 -10.32 14.03 -12.14
CA ASP A 363 -9.56 14.44 -13.33
C ASP A 363 -8.05 14.56 -13.02
N GLN A 364 -7.68 14.99 -11.82
CA GLN A 364 -6.28 15.06 -11.40
C GLN A 364 -5.65 13.67 -11.28
N LEU A 365 -6.32 12.72 -10.61
CA LEU A 365 -5.84 11.34 -10.49
C LEU A 365 -5.69 10.68 -11.87
N LEU A 366 -6.66 10.87 -12.77
CA LEU A 366 -6.60 10.34 -14.13
C LEU A 366 -5.46 10.99 -14.95
N LYS A 367 -5.18 12.28 -14.78
CA LYS A 367 -4.05 12.95 -15.41
C LYS A 367 -2.71 12.37 -14.94
N VAL A 368 -2.56 12.15 -13.64
CA VAL A 368 -1.37 11.49 -13.06
C VAL A 368 -1.18 10.11 -13.68
N LEU A 369 -2.23 9.29 -13.69
CA LEU A 369 -2.18 7.95 -14.27
C LEU A 369 -1.95 7.96 -15.79
N SER A 370 -2.33 9.02 -16.49
CA SER A 370 -2.31 9.08 -17.96
C SER A 370 -0.93 8.91 -18.59
N VAL A 371 0.14 9.12 -17.83
CA VAL A 371 1.53 8.90 -18.28
C VAL A 371 1.77 7.41 -18.55
N TYR A 372 1.21 6.52 -17.74
CA TYR A 372 1.42 5.07 -17.80
C TYR A 372 0.66 4.38 -18.95
N ARG A 373 -0.14 5.12 -19.72
CA ARG A 373 -0.70 4.61 -21.01
C ARG A 373 0.36 4.54 -22.11
N LYS A 374 1.48 5.25 -21.97
CA LYS A 374 2.54 5.35 -22.99
C LYS A 374 3.85 4.69 -22.59
N ARG A 375 4.15 4.60 -21.29
CA ARG A 375 5.38 3.99 -20.76
C ARG A 375 5.10 3.17 -19.51
N ASP A 376 6.03 2.30 -19.17
CA ASP A 376 6.11 1.69 -17.84
C ASP A 376 6.73 2.68 -16.83
N PRO A 377 6.49 2.50 -15.51
CA PRO A 377 7.30 3.11 -14.47
C PRO A 377 8.80 2.81 -14.64
N VAL A 378 9.67 3.72 -14.21
CA VAL A 378 11.14 3.61 -14.37
C VAL A 378 11.82 2.96 -13.18
N SER A 379 11.25 3.04 -11.99
CA SER A 379 11.79 2.50 -10.73
C SER A 379 10.76 1.65 -9.98
N GLY A 380 11.20 0.97 -8.92
CA GLY A 380 10.31 0.27 -7.98
C GLY A 380 9.36 1.26 -7.31
N ASP A 381 9.90 2.36 -6.79
CA ASP A 381 9.14 3.41 -6.10
C ASP A 381 8.09 4.06 -7.03
N GLU A 382 8.42 4.31 -8.31
CA GLU A 382 7.42 4.83 -9.26
C GLU A 382 6.35 3.77 -9.57
N THR A 383 6.70 2.48 -9.50
CA THR A 383 5.71 1.41 -9.67
C THR A 383 4.73 1.43 -8.50
N GLU A 384 5.22 1.48 -7.28
CA GLU A 384 4.41 1.59 -6.06
C GLU A 384 3.56 2.86 -6.06
N TYR A 385 4.13 4.00 -6.43
CA TYR A 385 3.38 5.24 -6.64
C TYR A 385 2.20 5.07 -7.60
N MET A 386 2.44 4.47 -8.78
CA MET A 386 1.36 4.19 -9.74
C MET A 386 0.29 3.29 -9.12
N GLU A 387 0.69 2.25 -8.39
CA GLU A 387 -0.23 1.32 -7.74
C GLU A 387 -1.06 2.00 -6.64
N ASN A 388 -0.45 2.83 -5.81
CA ASN A 388 -1.12 3.60 -4.76
C ASN A 388 -2.16 4.57 -5.34
N VAL A 389 -1.84 5.25 -6.46
CA VAL A 389 -2.82 6.11 -7.15
C VAL A 389 -3.99 5.29 -7.72
N PHE A 390 -3.73 4.09 -8.23
CA PHE A 390 -4.80 3.17 -8.67
C PHE A 390 -5.64 2.65 -7.50
N ASP A 391 -5.02 2.32 -6.38
CA ASP A 391 -5.74 1.80 -5.21
C ASP A 391 -6.60 2.91 -4.58
N ALA A 392 -6.12 4.15 -4.50
CA ALA A 392 -6.93 5.32 -4.14
C ALA A 392 -8.14 5.51 -5.09
N LEU A 393 -7.93 5.37 -6.41
CA LEU A 393 -9.00 5.43 -7.41
C LEU A 393 -10.01 4.30 -7.22
N CYS A 394 -9.57 3.06 -6.99
CA CYS A 394 -10.44 1.91 -6.78
C CYS A 394 -11.25 2.04 -5.49
N SER A 395 -10.64 2.51 -4.39
CA SER A 395 -11.33 2.80 -3.13
C SER A 395 -12.42 3.85 -3.30
N ALA A 396 -12.17 4.88 -4.11
CA ALA A 396 -13.18 5.90 -4.41
C ALA A 396 -14.31 5.36 -5.31
N LEU A 397 -14.00 4.56 -6.34
CA LEU A 397 -15.00 3.96 -7.24
C LEU A 397 -15.90 2.93 -6.55
N SER A 398 -15.39 2.29 -5.49
CA SER A 398 -16.10 1.30 -4.68
C SER A 398 -16.95 1.89 -3.56
N SER A 399 -17.00 3.23 -3.43
CA SER A 399 -17.82 3.86 -2.42
C SER A 399 -19.30 3.52 -2.63
N PRO A 400 -20.11 3.39 -1.57
CA PRO A 400 -21.56 3.26 -1.73
C PRO A 400 -22.14 4.55 -2.32
N SER A 401 -23.36 4.51 -2.87
CA SER A 401 -24.04 5.74 -3.26
C SER A 401 -24.45 6.57 -2.03
N PRO A 402 -24.35 7.91 -2.07
CA PRO A 402 -24.81 8.74 -0.97
C PRO A 402 -26.34 8.63 -0.82
N ALA A 403 -26.80 8.67 0.43
CA ALA A 403 -28.24 8.70 0.71
C ALA A 403 -28.89 9.92 0.01
N PRO A 404 -30.08 9.75 -0.60
CA PRO A 404 -30.76 10.83 -1.29
C PRO A 404 -31.06 11.98 -0.31
N THR A 405 -30.63 13.19 -0.67
CA THR A 405 -30.81 14.41 0.15
C THR A 405 -32.25 14.93 0.14
N VAL A 406 -33.02 14.52 -0.88
CA VAL A 406 -34.44 14.86 -1.05
C VAL A 406 -35.18 13.58 -1.42
N PRO A 407 -36.36 13.31 -0.84
CA PRO A 407 -37.23 12.22 -1.30
C PRO A 407 -37.48 12.35 -2.81
N ASP A 408 -37.36 11.24 -3.55
CA ASP A 408 -37.55 11.13 -5.00
C ASP A 408 -36.45 11.73 -5.91
N ALA A 409 -35.33 12.23 -5.36
CA ALA A 409 -34.19 12.61 -6.19
C ALA A 409 -33.48 11.36 -6.77
N PRO A 410 -33.03 11.40 -8.04
CA PRO A 410 -32.24 10.30 -8.59
C PRO A 410 -30.96 10.14 -7.78
N ILE A 411 -30.66 8.91 -7.38
CA ILE A 411 -29.40 8.56 -6.72
C ILE A 411 -28.29 8.73 -7.77
N VAL A 412 -27.36 9.66 -7.49
CA VAL A 412 -26.22 9.93 -8.36
C VAL A 412 -24.96 9.60 -7.57
N HIS A 413 -24.16 8.68 -8.10
CA HIS A 413 -22.87 8.34 -7.52
C HIS A 413 -21.81 9.36 -7.94
N PRO A 414 -21.35 10.27 -7.06
CA PRO A 414 -20.53 11.41 -7.44
C PRO A 414 -19.20 11.00 -8.08
N VAL A 415 -18.57 9.92 -7.59
CA VAL A 415 -17.28 9.44 -8.11
C VAL A 415 -17.42 8.81 -9.49
N LYS A 416 -18.34 7.85 -9.69
CA LYS A 416 -18.59 7.21 -10.99
C LYS A 416 -19.04 8.23 -12.06
N THR A 417 -19.86 9.22 -11.69
CA THR A 417 -20.22 10.33 -12.60
C THR A 417 -18.99 11.17 -12.96
N ALA A 418 -18.17 11.59 -11.99
CA ALA A 418 -16.95 12.34 -12.28
C ALA A 418 -15.94 11.53 -13.11
N PHE A 419 -15.84 10.22 -12.89
CA PHE A 419 -14.99 9.31 -13.65
C PHE A 419 -15.44 9.22 -15.11
N LEU A 420 -16.76 9.17 -15.35
CA LEU A 420 -17.34 9.24 -16.69
C LEU A 420 -17.03 10.58 -17.38
N ASP A 421 -17.29 11.69 -16.69
CA ASP A 421 -17.11 13.05 -17.22
C ASP A 421 -15.64 13.37 -17.52
N SER A 422 -14.72 12.73 -16.80
CA SER A 422 -13.26 12.90 -16.95
C SER A 422 -12.62 11.93 -17.96
N GLU A 423 -13.40 11.27 -18.82
CA GLU A 423 -12.94 10.30 -19.82
C GLU A 423 -12.12 9.13 -19.21
N GLY A 424 -12.49 8.70 -17.99
CA GLY A 424 -11.77 7.64 -17.28
C GLY A 424 -11.83 6.29 -18.01
N ILE A 425 -12.98 5.95 -18.59
CA ILE A 425 -13.16 4.74 -19.39
C ILE A 425 -12.22 4.71 -20.59
N GLU A 426 -12.15 5.82 -21.34
CA GLU A 426 -11.30 5.96 -22.51
C GLU A 426 -9.83 5.79 -22.14
N LEU A 427 -9.39 6.40 -21.02
CA LEU A 427 -8.03 6.26 -20.53
C LEU A 427 -7.70 4.80 -20.19
N LEU A 428 -8.55 4.11 -19.41
CA LEU A 428 -8.28 2.73 -19.00
C LEU A 428 -8.30 1.78 -20.21
N VAL A 429 -9.22 1.98 -21.17
CA VAL A 429 -9.22 1.20 -22.42
C VAL A 429 -7.92 1.39 -23.22
N LEU A 430 -7.34 2.60 -23.24
CA LEU A 430 -6.03 2.84 -23.84
C LEU A 430 -4.92 2.08 -23.11
N MET A 431 -4.93 2.04 -21.77
CA MET A 431 -3.95 1.29 -20.98
C MET A 431 -4.04 -0.23 -21.23
N LEU A 432 -5.27 -0.77 -21.28
CA LEU A 432 -5.50 -2.19 -21.61
C LEU A 432 -4.89 -2.55 -22.97
N LYS A 433 -5.00 -1.63 -23.95
CA LYS A 433 -4.46 -1.79 -25.30
C LYS A 433 -2.93 -1.62 -25.37
N ALA A 434 -2.34 -0.73 -24.56
CA ALA A 434 -0.92 -0.41 -24.57
C ALA A 434 -0.03 -1.59 -24.11
N LYS A 435 -0.59 -2.46 -23.27
CA LYS A 435 0.08 -3.66 -22.75
C LYS A 435 1.29 -3.38 -21.84
N ASN A 436 1.25 -2.28 -21.09
CA ASN A 436 2.21 -1.87 -20.06
C ASN A 436 1.91 -2.53 -18.70
N LEU A 437 2.75 -2.28 -17.69
CA LEU A 437 2.55 -2.71 -16.30
C LEU A 437 1.24 -2.17 -15.70
N SER A 438 0.78 -0.99 -16.15
CA SER A 438 -0.51 -0.41 -15.76
C SER A 438 -1.74 -1.22 -16.20
N ARG A 439 -1.58 -2.25 -17.05
CA ARG A 439 -2.71 -3.03 -17.59
C ARG A 439 -3.51 -3.70 -16.49
N SER A 440 -2.88 -4.45 -15.58
CA SER A 440 -3.59 -5.22 -14.55
C SER A 440 -4.38 -4.29 -13.62
N ARG A 441 -3.76 -3.18 -13.20
CA ARG A 441 -4.41 -2.15 -12.39
C ARG A 441 -5.57 -1.45 -13.14
N ALA A 442 -5.43 -1.22 -14.44
CA ALA A 442 -6.52 -0.69 -15.26
C ALA A 442 -7.69 -1.67 -15.42
N ILE A 443 -7.44 -2.99 -15.43
CA ILE A 443 -8.51 -4.01 -15.43
C ILE A 443 -9.26 -3.95 -14.09
N LYS A 444 -8.54 -3.95 -12.96
CA LYS A 444 -9.13 -3.79 -11.62
C LYS A 444 -9.96 -2.51 -11.50
N ALA A 445 -9.43 -1.36 -11.93
CA ALA A 445 -10.17 -0.10 -11.88
C ALA A 445 -11.43 -0.09 -12.77
N LEU A 446 -11.40 -0.75 -13.94
CA LEU A 446 -12.59 -0.95 -14.76
C LEU A 446 -13.64 -1.81 -14.08
N ASP A 447 -13.23 -2.87 -13.38
CA ASP A 447 -14.15 -3.71 -12.61
C ASP A 447 -14.95 -2.88 -11.59
N HIS A 448 -14.24 -2.15 -10.71
CA HIS A 448 -14.88 -1.27 -9.72
C HIS A 448 -15.76 -0.18 -10.35
N ALA A 449 -15.35 0.38 -11.49
CA ALA A 449 -16.13 1.41 -12.19
C ALA A 449 -17.45 0.87 -12.76
N LEU A 450 -17.44 -0.35 -13.30
CA LEU A 450 -18.56 -0.93 -14.04
C LEU A 450 -19.56 -1.68 -13.15
N GLN A 451 -19.19 -2.01 -11.92
CA GLN A 451 -20.02 -2.76 -10.97
C GLN A 451 -21.25 -1.98 -10.51
N GLY A 452 -22.34 -2.69 -10.21
CA GLY A 452 -23.56 -2.15 -9.59
C GLY A 452 -24.43 -1.30 -10.53
N ARG A 453 -25.59 -0.87 -10.04
CA ARG A 453 -26.56 -0.05 -10.80
C ARG A 453 -25.96 1.26 -11.28
N GLU A 454 -25.11 1.87 -10.47
CA GLU A 454 -24.48 3.14 -10.80
C GLU A 454 -23.34 3.01 -11.83
N GLY A 455 -22.87 1.78 -12.06
CA GLY A 455 -21.93 1.44 -13.14
C GLY A 455 -22.60 1.29 -14.51
N ALA A 456 -23.93 1.31 -14.62
CA ALA A 456 -24.64 1.00 -15.86
C ALA A 456 -24.30 1.97 -17.02
N GLN A 457 -24.24 3.28 -16.74
CA GLN A 457 -23.84 4.27 -17.76
C GLN A 457 -22.37 4.07 -18.20
N LEU A 458 -21.50 3.69 -17.27
CA LEU A 458 -20.11 3.38 -17.57
C LEU A 458 -19.99 2.12 -18.43
N CYS A 459 -20.86 1.11 -18.23
CA CYS A 459 -20.95 -0.07 -19.10
C CYS A 459 -21.28 0.29 -20.55
N GLU A 460 -22.25 1.19 -20.76
CA GLU A 460 -22.59 1.66 -22.10
C GLU A 460 -21.40 2.37 -22.76
N ARG A 461 -20.77 3.27 -22.02
CA ARG A 461 -19.62 4.06 -22.48
C ARG A 461 -18.40 3.20 -22.74
N PHE A 462 -18.18 2.14 -21.97
CA PHE A 462 -17.16 1.13 -22.23
C PHE A 462 -17.32 0.45 -23.59
N VAL A 463 -18.55 0.08 -23.96
CA VAL A 463 -18.83 -0.51 -25.27
C VAL A 463 -18.61 0.51 -26.39
N GLU A 464 -19.04 1.75 -26.21
CA GLU A 464 -18.86 2.85 -27.17
C GLU A 464 -17.39 3.21 -27.39
N ALA A 465 -16.58 3.19 -26.33
CA ALA A 465 -15.13 3.43 -26.34
C ALA A 465 -14.32 2.25 -26.93
N LEU A 466 -14.97 1.30 -27.61
CA LEU A 466 -14.37 0.09 -28.18
C LEU A 466 -13.73 -0.84 -27.13
N GLY A 467 -14.20 -0.77 -25.88
CA GLY A 467 -13.73 -1.57 -24.76
C GLY A 467 -13.84 -3.08 -25.03
N LEU A 468 -14.93 -3.53 -25.65
CA LEU A 468 -15.14 -4.96 -25.98
C LEU A 468 -14.00 -5.57 -26.81
N LYS A 469 -13.51 -4.86 -27.83
CA LYS A 469 -12.43 -5.37 -28.67
C LYS A 469 -11.15 -5.58 -27.85
N THR A 470 -10.87 -4.65 -26.94
CA THR A 470 -9.68 -4.70 -26.10
C THR A 470 -9.83 -5.76 -25.01
N LEU A 471 -10.96 -5.79 -24.31
CA LEU A 471 -11.29 -6.78 -23.28
C LEU A 471 -11.15 -8.21 -23.81
N PHE A 472 -11.81 -8.53 -24.93
CA PHE A 472 -11.75 -9.88 -25.51
C PHE A 472 -10.38 -10.23 -26.10
N SER A 473 -9.54 -9.23 -26.44
CA SER A 473 -8.15 -9.50 -26.79
C SER A 473 -7.34 -9.96 -25.57
N VAL A 474 -7.65 -9.42 -24.39
CA VAL A 474 -7.02 -9.78 -23.12
C VAL A 474 -7.56 -11.12 -22.63
N PHE A 475 -8.88 -11.31 -22.61
CA PHE A 475 -9.58 -12.55 -22.22
C PHE A 475 -9.07 -13.80 -22.95
N MET A 476 -8.75 -13.67 -24.24
CA MET A 476 -8.22 -14.78 -25.05
C MET A 476 -6.73 -15.07 -24.85
N GLY A 477 -6.01 -14.31 -24.02
CA GLY A 477 -4.55 -14.40 -23.91
C GLY A 477 -3.82 -14.06 -25.23
N ARG A 478 -4.50 -13.44 -26.21
CA ARG A 478 -3.94 -13.04 -27.52
C ARG A 478 -2.99 -11.85 -27.34
N GLY A 479 -1.80 -12.17 -26.85
CA GLY A 479 -0.72 -11.24 -26.51
C GLY A 479 0.51 -11.90 -25.90
N GLU A 480 0.38 -13.12 -25.38
CA GLU A 480 1.46 -13.88 -24.75
C GLU A 480 2.08 -14.92 -25.70
N GLY A 481 1.31 -15.40 -26.67
CA GLY A 481 1.79 -16.26 -27.75
C GLY A 481 2.45 -15.46 -28.86
N ASP A 482 3.77 -15.18 -28.72
CA ASP A 482 4.77 -15.48 -29.78
C ASP A 482 6.21 -15.10 -29.43
N LYS A 483 6.50 -14.63 -28.22
CA LYS A 483 7.89 -14.40 -27.78
C LYS A 483 8.05 -14.84 -26.33
N LYS A 484 8.70 -16.00 -26.16
CA LYS A 484 9.18 -16.64 -24.91
C LYS A 484 10.07 -15.75 -23.98
N LYS A 485 10.01 -14.42 -24.10
CA LYS A 485 10.85 -13.43 -23.40
C LYS A 485 10.10 -12.14 -23.01
N LYS A 486 8.77 -12.07 -23.02
CA LYS A 486 8.08 -10.96 -22.35
C LYS A 486 8.02 -11.25 -20.85
N LYS A 487 8.40 -10.24 -20.05
CA LYS A 487 8.56 -10.30 -18.59
C LYS A 487 7.33 -10.97 -17.94
N ALA A 488 7.57 -11.94 -17.04
CA ALA A 488 6.53 -12.58 -16.23
C ALA A 488 5.60 -11.55 -15.55
N ALA A 489 6.11 -10.36 -15.25
CA ALA A 489 5.39 -9.23 -14.68
C ALA A 489 4.24 -8.64 -15.53
N THR A 490 4.06 -9.06 -16.80
CA THR A 490 2.97 -8.58 -17.67
C THR A 490 2.01 -9.69 -18.12
N ALA A 491 2.21 -10.90 -17.59
CA ALA A 491 1.31 -12.02 -17.80
C ALA A 491 0.04 -11.81 -16.96
N LEU A 492 -1.11 -12.26 -17.47
CA LEU A 492 -2.34 -12.18 -16.68
C LEU A 492 -2.27 -13.04 -15.44
N THR A 493 -2.63 -12.46 -14.30
CA THR A 493 -2.78 -13.19 -13.05
C THR A 493 -4.16 -13.86 -12.95
N HIS A 494 -4.35 -14.69 -11.93
CA HIS A 494 -5.68 -15.21 -11.62
C HIS A 494 -6.65 -14.10 -11.20
N GLU A 495 -6.16 -13.10 -10.48
CA GLU A 495 -6.93 -11.91 -10.09
C GLU A 495 -7.36 -11.10 -11.32
N ASP A 496 -6.48 -10.94 -12.32
CA ASP A 496 -6.85 -10.31 -13.59
C ASP A 496 -7.99 -11.07 -14.29
N THR A 497 -7.96 -12.40 -14.23
CA THR A 497 -9.02 -13.24 -14.82
C THR A 497 -10.35 -13.06 -14.10
N GLU A 498 -10.33 -12.97 -12.76
CA GLU A 498 -11.51 -12.69 -11.95
C GLU A 498 -12.12 -11.32 -12.29
N HIS A 499 -11.31 -10.27 -12.33
CA HIS A 499 -11.77 -8.93 -12.73
C HIS A 499 -12.32 -8.90 -14.16
N LEU A 500 -11.71 -9.62 -15.11
CA LEU A 500 -12.26 -9.73 -16.47
C LEU A 500 -13.64 -10.38 -16.49
N LEU A 501 -13.84 -11.44 -15.71
CA LEU A 501 -15.13 -12.12 -15.57
C LEU A 501 -16.15 -11.23 -14.86
N SER A 502 -15.72 -10.45 -13.87
CA SER A 502 -16.56 -9.49 -13.17
C SER A 502 -17.00 -8.34 -14.08
N ILE A 503 -16.10 -7.81 -14.93
CA ILE A 503 -16.44 -6.85 -15.98
C ILE A 503 -17.49 -7.43 -16.93
N LEU A 504 -17.30 -8.67 -17.40
CA LEU A 504 -18.27 -9.35 -18.27
C LEU A 504 -19.62 -9.52 -17.56
N SER A 505 -19.60 -9.94 -16.29
CA SER A 505 -20.80 -10.05 -15.46
C SER A 505 -21.54 -8.72 -15.38
N SER A 506 -20.82 -7.63 -15.08
CA SER A 506 -21.38 -6.27 -14.99
C SER A 506 -21.98 -5.79 -16.31
N LEU A 507 -21.32 -6.07 -17.45
CA LEU A 507 -21.86 -5.79 -18.78
C LEU A 507 -23.14 -6.60 -19.06
N PHE A 508 -23.17 -7.89 -18.67
CA PHE A 508 -24.34 -8.75 -18.84
C PHE A 508 -25.51 -8.37 -17.90
N THR A 509 -25.23 -7.84 -16.71
CA THR A 509 -26.26 -7.37 -15.78
C THR A 509 -26.81 -6.00 -16.21
N SER A 510 -25.94 -5.08 -16.62
CA SER A 510 -26.30 -3.67 -16.76
C SER A 510 -26.76 -3.26 -18.16
N LEU A 511 -26.25 -3.90 -19.23
CA LEU A 511 -26.66 -3.57 -20.59
C LEU A 511 -28.05 -4.15 -20.88
N PRO A 512 -29.07 -3.33 -21.18
CA PRO A 512 -30.42 -3.84 -21.40
C PRO A 512 -30.48 -4.77 -22.62
N SER A 513 -31.30 -5.81 -22.52
CA SER A 513 -31.61 -6.71 -23.64
C SER A 513 -32.16 -5.94 -24.84
N ASP A 514 -32.00 -6.49 -26.04
CA ASP A 514 -32.43 -5.89 -27.32
C ASP A 514 -31.81 -4.53 -27.68
N THR A 515 -30.78 -4.09 -26.95
CA THR A 515 -30.01 -2.89 -27.32
C THR A 515 -28.86 -3.21 -28.28
N PRO A 516 -28.47 -2.27 -29.17
CA PRO A 516 -27.31 -2.47 -30.04
C PRO A 516 -26.01 -2.75 -29.27
N LEU A 517 -25.87 -2.23 -28.05
CA LEU A 517 -24.71 -2.44 -27.21
C LEU A 517 -24.67 -3.89 -26.69
N ARG A 518 -25.82 -4.42 -26.24
CA ARG A 518 -25.97 -5.83 -25.87
C ARG A 518 -25.74 -6.77 -27.05
N THR A 519 -26.29 -6.47 -28.21
CA THR A 519 -26.04 -7.26 -29.43
C THR A 519 -24.55 -7.29 -29.80
N ARG A 520 -23.82 -6.18 -29.63
CA ARG A 520 -22.36 -6.15 -29.85
C ARG A 520 -21.60 -7.03 -28.86
N LEU A 521 -22.02 -7.07 -27.60
CA LEU A 521 -21.45 -7.96 -26.58
C LEU A 521 -21.66 -9.43 -26.97
N LEU A 522 -22.90 -9.82 -27.29
CA LEU A 522 -23.24 -11.18 -27.73
C LEU A 522 -22.48 -11.59 -28.99
N ALA A 523 -22.37 -10.69 -29.96
CA ALA A 523 -21.62 -10.96 -31.20
C ALA A 523 -20.17 -11.38 -30.92
N LYS A 524 -19.53 -10.89 -29.84
CA LYS A 524 -18.19 -11.33 -29.44
C LYS A 524 -18.12 -12.82 -29.13
N PHE A 525 -19.18 -13.40 -28.57
CA PHE A 525 -19.25 -14.83 -28.23
C PHE A 525 -19.58 -15.72 -29.43
N VAL A 526 -20.15 -15.15 -30.51
CA VAL A 526 -20.45 -15.87 -31.76
C VAL A 526 -19.28 -15.80 -32.75
N GLU A 527 -18.42 -14.78 -32.65
CA GLU A 527 -17.22 -14.63 -33.47
C GLU A 527 -16.31 -15.88 -33.43
N GLY A 528 -15.68 -16.18 -34.56
CA GLY A 528 -14.61 -17.19 -34.63
C GLY A 528 -15.04 -18.60 -34.29
N ASP A 529 -16.26 -18.99 -34.67
CA ASP A 529 -16.85 -20.32 -34.38
C ASP A 529 -16.96 -20.58 -32.87
N TYR A 530 -17.47 -19.58 -32.15
CA TYR A 530 -17.67 -19.61 -30.70
C TYR A 530 -16.37 -19.72 -29.87
N GLU A 531 -15.23 -19.21 -30.39
CA GLU A 531 -13.92 -19.30 -29.71
C GLU A 531 -13.89 -18.67 -28.30
N LYS A 532 -14.82 -17.76 -27.97
CA LYS A 532 -14.93 -17.20 -26.61
C LYS A 532 -15.65 -18.11 -25.66
N VAL A 533 -16.61 -18.88 -26.15
CA VAL A 533 -17.29 -19.93 -25.39
C VAL A 533 -16.29 -21.04 -25.08
N ASP A 534 -15.43 -21.41 -26.04
CA ASP A 534 -14.31 -22.33 -25.80
C ASP A 534 -13.42 -21.81 -24.67
N ARG A 535 -12.95 -20.56 -24.76
CA ARG A 535 -12.08 -19.96 -23.74
C ARG A 535 -12.76 -19.85 -22.37
N LEU A 536 -14.04 -19.52 -22.32
CA LEU A 536 -14.80 -19.49 -21.07
C LEU A 536 -14.87 -20.87 -20.42
N CYS A 537 -15.10 -21.92 -21.22
CA CYS A 537 -15.10 -23.30 -20.75
C CYS A 537 -13.70 -23.76 -20.28
N GLU A 538 -12.63 -23.34 -20.95
CA GLU A 538 -11.25 -23.58 -20.50
C GLU A 538 -10.97 -22.94 -19.15
N ILE A 539 -11.32 -21.66 -18.96
CA ILE A 539 -11.15 -20.94 -17.69
C ILE A 539 -11.93 -21.65 -16.58
N ARG A 540 -13.16 -22.09 -16.87
CA ARG A 540 -13.98 -22.87 -15.95
C ARG A 540 -13.28 -24.16 -15.51
N GLU A 541 -12.74 -24.93 -16.46
CA GLU A 541 -11.98 -26.17 -16.18
C GLU A 541 -10.72 -25.90 -15.32
N GLU A 542 -10.00 -24.82 -15.61
CA GLU A 542 -8.81 -24.39 -14.85
C GLU A 542 -9.17 -24.05 -13.39
N LEU A 543 -10.27 -23.31 -13.18
CA LEU A 543 -10.76 -22.91 -11.86
C LEU A 543 -11.27 -24.10 -11.04
N GLU A 544 -12.05 -25.00 -11.65
CA GLU A 544 -12.49 -26.23 -10.99
C GLU A 544 -11.31 -27.11 -10.58
N SER A 545 -10.30 -27.25 -11.45
CA SER A 545 -9.08 -27.98 -11.09
C SER A 545 -8.32 -27.30 -9.95
N ARG A 546 -8.33 -25.97 -9.88
CA ARG A 546 -7.65 -25.22 -8.81
C ARG A 546 -8.35 -25.42 -7.48
N ILE A 547 -9.68 -25.24 -7.44
CA ILE A 547 -10.49 -25.46 -6.23
C ILE A 547 -10.35 -26.91 -5.75
N ALA A 548 -10.45 -27.90 -6.63
CA ALA A 548 -10.32 -29.30 -6.27
C ALA A 548 -8.92 -29.69 -5.76
N LYS A 549 -7.87 -28.95 -6.12
CA LYS A 549 -6.50 -29.17 -5.63
C LYS A 549 -6.21 -28.38 -4.35
N GLY A 550 -6.85 -27.23 -4.19
CA GLY A 550 -6.65 -26.32 -3.05
C GLY A 550 -7.41 -26.75 -1.81
N VAL A 551 -8.59 -27.35 -1.99
CA VAL A 551 -9.40 -27.89 -0.89
C VAL A 551 -8.99 -29.32 -0.59
N ASP A 552 -8.39 -29.59 0.58
CA ASP A 552 -8.07 -30.95 1.03
C ASP A 552 -9.36 -31.73 1.31
N PRO A 553 -9.63 -32.86 0.62
CA PRO A 553 -10.84 -33.65 0.84
C PRO A 553 -11.00 -34.22 2.25
N ALA A 554 -9.90 -34.39 3.00
CA ALA A 554 -9.95 -34.84 4.39
C ALA A 554 -10.39 -33.69 5.31
N LEU A 555 -9.80 -32.51 5.11
CA LEU A 555 -10.13 -31.31 5.88
C LEU A 555 -11.55 -30.84 5.59
N ALA A 556 -11.98 -30.90 4.33
CA ALA A 556 -13.33 -30.51 3.90
C ALA A 556 -14.46 -31.32 4.57
N GLN A 557 -14.18 -32.50 5.12
CA GLN A 557 -15.17 -33.29 5.87
C GLN A 557 -15.30 -32.85 7.33
N GLU A 558 -14.30 -32.13 7.83
CA GLU A 558 -14.25 -31.61 9.20
C GLU A 558 -14.75 -30.15 9.28
N MET A 559 -14.77 -29.45 8.15
CA MET A 559 -15.26 -28.08 8.01
C MET A 559 -16.79 -28.02 7.94
N ASP A 560 -17.38 -26.96 8.48
CA ASP A 560 -18.78 -26.66 8.21
C ASP A 560 -18.98 -26.05 6.80
N GLU A 561 -20.24 -25.79 6.44
CA GLU A 561 -20.58 -25.30 5.10
C GLU A 561 -19.98 -23.91 4.81
N ASP A 562 -19.94 -23.03 5.81
CA ASP A 562 -19.44 -21.66 5.69
C ASP A 562 -17.91 -21.65 5.59
N GLU A 563 -17.22 -22.42 6.44
CA GLU A 563 -15.78 -22.62 6.41
C GLU A 563 -15.35 -23.20 5.06
N LEU A 564 -16.05 -24.22 4.58
CA LEU A 564 -15.75 -24.84 3.28
C LEU A 564 -15.97 -23.84 2.14
N TYR A 565 -17.00 -23.00 2.21
CA TYR A 565 -17.25 -21.95 1.21
C TYR A 565 -16.13 -20.91 1.19
N LEU A 566 -15.67 -20.45 2.36
CA LEU A 566 -14.53 -19.53 2.47
C LEU A 566 -13.24 -20.13 1.91
N GLU A 567 -12.98 -21.41 2.16
CA GLU A 567 -11.81 -22.11 1.62
C GLU A 567 -11.89 -22.27 0.10
N LYS A 568 -13.07 -22.57 -0.45
CA LYS A 568 -13.29 -22.56 -1.90
C LYS A 568 -13.09 -21.16 -2.49
N LEU A 569 -13.55 -20.10 -1.83
CA LEU A 569 -13.33 -18.71 -2.25
C LEU A 569 -11.83 -18.37 -2.33
N ALA A 570 -11.06 -18.75 -1.31
CA ALA A 570 -9.59 -18.59 -1.30
C ALA A 570 -8.91 -19.30 -2.49
N ASN A 571 -9.55 -20.36 -3.01
CA ASN A 571 -9.06 -21.14 -4.15
C ASN A 571 -9.69 -20.76 -5.51
N GLY A 572 -10.47 -19.68 -5.58
CA GLY A 572 -10.98 -19.12 -6.85
C GLY A 572 -12.44 -19.44 -7.17
N LEU A 573 -13.26 -19.79 -6.17
CA LEU A 573 -14.69 -20.03 -6.37
C LEU A 573 -15.43 -18.80 -6.92
N PHE A 574 -15.08 -17.58 -6.49
CA PHE A 574 -15.75 -16.38 -6.98
C PHE A 574 -15.58 -16.20 -8.49
N ALA A 575 -14.36 -16.38 -9.01
CA ALA A 575 -14.12 -16.42 -10.45
C ALA A 575 -14.93 -17.53 -11.15
N LEU A 576 -15.09 -18.71 -10.54
CA LEU A 576 -15.91 -19.80 -11.11
C LEU A 576 -17.39 -19.41 -11.18
N GLN A 577 -17.92 -18.79 -10.12
CA GLN A 577 -19.29 -18.28 -10.07
C GLN A 577 -19.54 -17.21 -11.14
N LEU A 578 -18.57 -16.30 -11.35
CA LEU A 578 -18.64 -15.29 -12.40
C LEU A 578 -18.57 -15.91 -13.81
N ALA A 579 -17.72 -16.92 -14.02
CA ALA A 579 -17.65 -17.65 -15.29
C ALA A 579 -18.97 -18.34 -15.62
N ASP A 580 -19.57 -19.01 -14.64
CA ASP A 580 -20.84 -19.72 -14.78
C ASP A 580 -22.01 -18.74 -14.95
N TYR A 581 -21.96 -17.58 -14.31
CA TYR A 581 -22.92 -16.49 -14.53
C TYR A 581 -22.89 -15.97 -15.98
N VAL A 582 -21.68 -15.72 -16.51
CA VAL A 582 -21.50 -15.30 -17.91
C VAL A 582 -21.95 -16.40 -18.86
N ALA A 583 -21.61 -17.66 -18.58
CA ALA A 583 -22.03 -18.81 -19.38
C ALA A 583 -23.55 -18.94 -19.45
N ALA A 584 -24.24 -18.72 -18.33
CA ALA A 584 -25.70 -18.78 -18.26
C ALA A 584 -26.35 -17.70 -19.12
N TRP A 585 -25.88 -16.46 -19.04
CA TRP A 585 -26.38 -15.37 -19.90
C TRP A 585 -26.18 -15.65 -21.39
N VAL A 586 -24.99 -16.12 -21.77
CA VAL A 586 -24.69 -16.47 -23.16
C VAL A 586 -25.59 -17.60 -23.66
N CYS A 587 -25.83 -18.63 -22.83
CA CYS A 587 -26.72 -19.73 -23.18
C CYS A 587 -28.20 -19.31 -23.27
N MET A 588 -28.62 -18.34 -22.47
CA MET A 588 -29.97 -17.80 -22.47
C MET A 588 -30.27 -16.98 -23.73
N GLU A 589 -29.31 -16.14 -24.15
CA GLU A 589 -29.54 -15.18 -25.23
C GLU A 589 -29.14 -15.69 -26.63
N ASP A 590 -28.29 -16.73 -26.74
CA ASP A 590 -27.89 -17.30 -28.04
C ASP A 590 -27.97 -18.84 -28.06
N ASP A 591 -28.87 -19.36 -28.91
CA ASP A 591 -29.09 -20.80 -29.09
C ASP A 591 -27.84 -21.55 -29.57
N GLY A 592 -27.04 -20.93 -30.45
CA GLY A 592 -25.85 -21.54 -31.03
C GLY A 592 -24.73 -21.67 -30.01
N ALA A 593 -24.50 -20.62 -29.22
CA ALA A 593 -23.55 -20.62 -28.13
C ALA A 593 -23.94 -21.61 -27.02
N ARG A 594 -25.25 -21.73 -26.72
CA ARG A 594 -25.76 -22.76 -25.80
C ARG A 594 -25.43 -24.17 -26.28
N ASP A 595 -25.73 -24.49 -27.54
CA ASP A 595 -25.53 -25.83 -28.08
C ASP A 595 -24.03 -26.17 -28.17
N HIS A 596 -23.19 -25.16 -28.46
CA HIS A 596 -21.74 -25.28 -28.39
C HIS A 596 -21.25 -25.54 -26.96
N MET A 597 -21.75 -24.81 -25.97
CA MET A 597 -21.42 -25.00 -24.56
C MET A 597 -21.80 -26.42 -24.07
N LYS A 598 -23.00 -26.90 -24.39
CA LYS A 598 -23.42 -28.29 -24.10
C LYS A 598 -22.47 -29.31 -24.70
N MET A 599 -22.06 -29.09 -25.94
CA MET A 599 -21.12 -29.95 -26.64
C MET A 599 -19.77 -29.99 -25.92
N LEU A 600 -19.23 -28.85 -25.47
CA LEU A 600 -17.99 -28.77 -24.70
C LEU A 600 -18.09 -29.49 -23.34
N LEU A 601 -19.12 -29.19 -22.56
CA LEU A 601 -19.35 -29.81 -21.25
C LEU A 601 -19.47 -31.35 -21.36
N SER A 602 -20.20 -31.83 -22.37
CA SER A 602 -20.41 -33.27 -22.59
C SER A 602 -19.10 -34.04 -22.84
N ARG A 603 -18.10 -33.42 -23.49
CA ARG A 603 -16.77 -34.03 -23.71
C ARG A 603 -16.03 -34.32 -22.41
N ARG A 604 -16.40 -33.65 -21.33
CA ARG A 604 -15.84 -33.81 -19.98
C ARG A 604 -16.77 -34.55 -19.01
N GLY A 605 -17.90 -35.08 -19.51
CA GLY A 605 -18.90 -35.74 -18.66
C GLY A 605 -19.71 -34.77 -17.78
N LYS A 606 -19.75 -33.48 -18.15
CA LYS A 606 -20.55 -32.44 -17.50
C LYS A 606 -21.75 -32.04 -18.35
N SER A 607 -22.65 -31.29 -17.75
CA SER A 607 -23.89 -30.77 -18.33
C SER A 607 -24.18 -29.37 -17.84
N LEU A 608 -25.23 -28.73 -18.36
CA LEU A 608 -25.66 -27.43 -17.85
C LEU A 608 -26.08 -27.48 -16.37
N ARG A 609 -26.43 -28.65 -15.83
CA ARG A 609 -26.73 -28.82 -14.40
C ARG A 609 -25.53 -28.55 -13.50
N ASP A 610 -24.31 -28.78 -13.98
CA ASP A 610 -23.10 -28.47 -13.23
C ASP A 610 -22.89 -26.95 -13.10
N ILE A 611 -23.34 -26.18 -14.09
CA ILE A 611 -23.37 -24.71 -14.03
C ILE A 611 -24.47 -24.27 -13.05
N VAL A 612 -25.67 -24.85 -13.15
CA VAL A 612 -26.80 -24.55 -12.23
C VAL A 612 -26.39 -24.76 -10.77
N ALA A 613 -25.71 -25.85 -10.45
CA ALA A 613 -25.25 -26.13 -9.08
C ALA A 613 -24.34 -25.02 -8.51
N VAL A 614 -23.43 -24.48 -9.33
CA VAL A 614 -22.55 -23.36 -8.93
C VAL A 614 -23.35 -22.07 -8.75
N LEU A 615 -24.32 -21.81 -9.63
CA LEU A 615 -25.18 -20.63 -9.52
C LEU A 615 -26.11 -20.68 -8.30
N ASP A 616 -26.60 -21.87 -7.95
CA ASP A 616 -27.40 -22.09 -6.75
C ASP A 616 -26.57 -21.90 -5.48
N GLU A 617 -25.33 -22.44 -5.42
CA GLU A 617 -24.38 -22.18 -4.34
C GLU A 617 -24.08 -20.68 -4.22
N TYR A 618 -23.86 -19.99 -5.35
CA TYR A 618 -23.63 -18.55 -5.36
C TYR A 618 -24.86 -17.78 -4.83
N ARG A 619 -26.06 -18.11 -5.29
CA ARG A 619 -27.31 -17.48 -4.87
C ARG A 619 -27.58 -17.67 -3.38
N ALA A 620 -27.30 -18.85 -2.84
CA ALA A 620 -27.50 -19.16 -1.42
C ALA A 620 -26.62 -18.31 -0.50
N ASN A 621 -25.42 -17.94 -0.97
CA ASN A 621 -24.42 -17.19 -0.22
C ASN A 621 -24.44 -15.67 -0.45
N ILE A 622 -25.43 -15.14 -1.19
CA ILE A 622 -25.64 -13.69 -1.28
C ILE A 622 -26.49 -13.26 -0.08
N GLY A 623 -25.93 -12.39 0.76
CA GLY A 623 -26.61 -11.81 1.92
C GLY A 623 -27.93 -11.12 1.54
N VAL A 624 -28.94 -11.30 2.38
CA VAL A 624 -30.24 -10.62 2.29
C VAL A 624 -30.32 -9.71 3.50
N ASP A 625 -30.68 -8.45 3.27
CA ASP A 625 -30.92 -7.50 4.34
C ASP A 625 -32.36 -7.69 4.85
N GLU A 626 -32.52 -8.58 5.84
CA GLU A 626 -33.84 -8.94 6.40
C GLU A 626 -34.49 -7.80 7.19
N ASP A 627 -33.74 -6.73 7.49
CA ASP A 627 -34.20 -5.58 8.28
C ASP A 627 -34.84 -4.46 7.42
N LEU A 628 -34.92 -4.63 6.10
CA LEU A 628 -35.54 -3.65 5.21
C LEU A 628 -37.09 -3.69 5.26
N PRO A 629 -37.76 -2.52 5.22
CA PRO A 629 -39.23 -2.47 5.12
C PRO A 629 -39.74 -3.22 3.88
N GLU A 630 -40.90 -3.89 3.97
CA GLU A 630 -41.51 -4.65 2.85
C GLU A 630 -41.73 -3.82 1.57
N ASP A 631 -41.86 -2.48 1.70
CA ASP A 631 -42.05 -1.55 0.57
C ASP A 631 -40.74 -0.94 0.04
N ALA A 632 -39.57 -1.36 0.56
CA ALA A 632 -38.28 -0.87 0.09
C ALA A 632 -38.00 -1.36 -1.34
N PRO A 633 -37.31 -0.56 -2.19
CA PRO A 633 -36.84 -1.05 -3.47
C PRO A 633 -35.89 -2.25 -3.23
N PRO A 634 -35.89 -3.26 -4.11
CA PRO A 634 -35.03 -4.41 -3.94
C PRO A 634 -33.58 -3.96 -3.87
N THR A 635 -32.80 -4.58 -3.01
CA THR A 635 -31.35 -4.39 -2.93
C THR A 635 -30.67 -4.99 -4.17
N GLU A 636 -29.41 -4.61 -4.41
CA GLU A 636 -28.63 -5.22 -5.48
C GLU A 636 -28.42 -6.74 -5.25
N GLY A 637 -28.30 -7.15 -3.98
CA GLY A 637 -28.21 -8.55 -3.59
C GLY A 637 -29.47 -9.34 -3.97
N GLU A 638 -30.66 -8.79 -3.67
CA GLU A 638 -31.94 -9.41 -4.04
C GLU A 638 -32.14 -9.49 -5.56
N GLU A 639 -31.81 -8.43 -6.30
CA GLU A 639 -31.83 -8.46 -7.76
C GLU A 639 -30.88 -9.52 -8.32
N ARG A 640 -29.66 -9.61 -7.78
CA ARG A 640 -28.69 -10.62 -8.19
C ARG A 640 -29.20 -12.03 -7.92
N ARG A 641 -29.81 -12.28 -6.76
CA ARG A 641 -30.44 -13.57 -6.43
C ARG A 641 -31.59 -13.91 -7.38
N ALA A 642 -32.42 -12.94 -7.74
CA ALA A 642 -33.51 -13.13 -8.69
C ALA A 642 -32.99 -13.46 -10.10
N ILE A 643 -31.94 -12.78 -10.56
CA ILE A 643 -31.31 -13.07 -11.85
C ILE A 643 -30.72 -14.49 -11.85
N LEU A 644 -29.97 -14.86 -10.80
CA LEU A 644 -29.39 -16.20 -10.68
C LEU A 644 -30.45 -17.30 -10.71
N GLU A 645 -31.57 -17.10 -10.01
CA GLU A 645 -32.69 -18.03 -10.01
C GLU A 645 -33.31 -18.21 -11.40
N GLN A 646 -33.56 -17.12 -12.12
CA GLN A 646 -34.13 -17.17 -13.46
C GLN A 646 -33.19 -17.84 -14.46
N LEU A 647 -31.89 -17.53 -14.38
CA LEU A 647 -30.86 -18.17 -15.20
C LEU A 647 -30.77 -19.67 -14.91
N GLY A 648 -30.77 -20.07 -13.64
CA GLY A 648 -30.76 -21.46 -13.21
C GLY A 648 -31.97 -22.24 -13.75
N GLN A 649 -33.18 -21.71 -13.55
CA GLN A 649 -34.42 -22.30 -14.06
C GLN A 649 -34.42 -22.45 -15.59
N TYR A 650 -33.91 -21.43 -16.30
CA TYR A 650 -33.76 -21.51 -17.75
C TYR A 650 -32.82 -22.65 -18.14
N LEU A 651 -31.61 -22.69 -17.56
CA LEU A 651 -30.61 -23.71 -17.88
C LEU A 651 -31.13 -25.12 -17.60
N ASP A 652 -31.81 -25.33 -16.48
CA ASP A 652 -32.43 -26.63 -16.15
C ASP A 652 -33.49 -27.05 -17.18
N SER A 653 -34.26 -26.10 -17.71
CA SER A 653 -35.28 -26.38 -18.73
C SER A 653 -34.68 -26.83 -20.06
N VAL A 654 -33.41 -26.50 -20.32
CA VAL A 654 -32.69 -26.84 -21.54
C VAL A 654 -31.54 -27.82 -21.33
N ALA A 655 -31.28 -28.31 -20.10
CA ALA A 655 -30.12 -29.12 -19.73
C ALA A 655 -30.06 -30.53 -20.34
#